data_AF-A0A4Q6XTJ4-F1
#
_entry.id   AF-A0A4Q6XTJ4-F1
#
_cell.length_a   1.000
_cell.length_b   1.000
_cell.length_c   1.000
_cell.angle_alpha   90.00
_cell.angle_beta   90.00
_cell.angle_gamma   90.00
#
_symmetry.space_group_name_H-M   'P 1'
#
loop_
_entity.id
_entity.type
_entity.pdbx_description
1 polymer ?
#
loop_
_entity_poly.entity_id
_entity_poly.type
_entity_poly.pdbx_seq_one_letter_code
_entity_poly.pdbx_strand_id
1 'polypeptide(L)'
;MAKAKKQTPLMQQYNTIKAKYPGALLLFRVGDFYETFGDDAVKAAGILGIVLTKRGNGTESETALAGFPHHSLETYLPRLVRAGQRVAICDQLEDPKQTKTIVKRGVTELVTPGVSYNDNIVQQKANNYLASIFNERGQYGVAFLDISTGEFLVAQGSASYIDKLLQGFKPTEIILPKKQYKDFVEQFGGQYYTYTLDEWPYTGDYATETLLKHFEVKSMKGFGIERMPLSTLSAGVALHYLNETEHRNLQHISNISRIEEDHYMWLDRFTIRNLELIGSANENAATLVDILDETASPMGARLLKRWMVMPLKDLKSIHERLNVVEYFYNNRELRDELIREIKQIGDLERLISKIGLQKANPREITQLKRALYVVEKLKALTNQEASEALRVISEQLNVCQIIRDKMERTLQAEPPVALNKGNVIANGVDEDLDKLRKVAFGGKDYLLEIQRRESEATGIPSLKIAFNNVFGYYLEVTNTHKDKVPTSWVRKQTLVNAERYITEELKEYEEQILGAEEKIQAIENRIYAELLLDIAAYIKPIQLNAQLIAKLDVLLNFALIAEKNYYVKPQLNEGKVLDIKGGRHPVIEKHLPIGEDYITNDTLLDPENQQIIIITGPNMAGKSALLRQTGLIVLMAQIGCFVPAKEASIGLVDKIFTRVGASDNLSSGESTFMVEMNETASIMNNLSDRSLILLDEIGRGTSTYDGISIAWAIAEFLHNHPAARAKTLFATHYHELNELTNSMSRIKNFNVTVKEMNNKVIFLRKLIPGGSEHSFGIHVAKLAGMPPKLIGRANEILKRLEQERTGGEQIKDSMRKMQKQAYQLQMFAIDDPVLEKIRDMLNNLDVNTLTPVEALMKLDEIQRLLKN
;
A
#
# COMPACT_ATOMS: atom_id res chain seq x y z
N MET A 1 -44.10 10.55 31.66
CA MET A 1 -42.77 11.17 31.46
C MET A 1 -41.76 10.41 32.31
N ALA A 2 -40.88 9.61 31.71
CA ALA A 2 -39.83 8.91 32.46
C ALA A 2 -38.81 9.93 32.99
N LYS A 3 -38.50 9.90 34.29
CA LYS A 3 -37.44 10.74 34.90
C LYS A 3 -36.13 10.49 34.16
N ALA A 4 -35.52 11.55 33.63
CA ALA A 4 -34.19 11.49 33.03
C ALA A 4 -33.19 10.92 34.07
N LYS A 5 -32.47 9.85 33.70
CA LYS A 5 -31.44 9.23 34.56
C LYS A 5 -30.44 10.29 35.02
N LYS A 6 -30.21 10.40 36.34
CA LYS A 6 -29.23 11.32 36.93
C LYS A 6 -27.83 10.82 36.57
N GLN A 7 -27.22 11.38 35.52
CA GLN A 7 -25.87 11.01 35.09
C GLN A 7 -24.82 11.62 36.02
N THR A 8 -23.74 10.87 36.30
CA THR A 8 -22.60 11.41 37.05
C THR A 8 -21.87 12.46 36.19
N PRO A 9 -21.18 13.45 36.79
CA PRO A 9 -20.44 14.46 36.04
C PRO A 9 -19.41 13.88 35.05
N LEU A 10 -18.79 12.75 35.41
CA LEU A 10 -17.85 12.03 34.53
C LEU A 10 -18.56 11.41 33.32
N MET A 11 -19.71 10.77 33.53
CA MET A 11 -20.48 10.19 32.42
C MET A 11 -21.09 11.28 31.53
N GLN A 12 -21.47 12.43 32.09
CA GLN A 12 -21.91 13.58 31.31
C GLN A 12 -20.78 14.11 30.41
N GLN A 13 -19.55 14.24 30.94
CA GLN A 13 -18.37 14.61 30.16
C GLN A 13 -18.06 13.57 29.08
N TYR A 14 -18.08 12.27 29.41
CA TYR A 14 -17.88 11.17 28.47
C TYR A 14 -18.92 11.21 27.33
N ASN A 15 -20.21 11.27 27.65
CA ASN A 15 -21.30 11.28 26.66
C ASN A 15 -21.23 12.51 25.74
N THR A 16 -20.86 13.67 26.30
CA THR A 16 -20.68 14.90 25.51
C THR A 16 -19.56 14.76 24.49
N ILE A 17 -18.44 14.14 24.88
CA ILE A 17 -17.30 13.90 23.99
C ILE A 17 -17.64 12.81 22.97
N LYS A 18 -18.27 11.71 23.42
CA LYS A 18 -18.70 10.60 22.56
C LYS A 18 -19.67 11.06 21.46
N ALA A 19 -20.56 11.99 21.77
CA ALA A 19 -21.50 12.56 20.78
C ALA A 19 -20.80 13.29 19.62
N LYS A 20 -19.59 13.83 19.84
CA LYS A 20 -18.79 14.48 18.79
C LYS A 20 -18.09 13.50 17.86
N TYR A 21 -17.85 12.27 18.32
CA TYR A 21 -17.14 11.23 17.56
C TYR A 21 -18.02 9.99 17.38
N PRO A 22 -19.15 10.11 16.64
CA PRO A 22 -20.06 8.99 16.44
C PRO A 22 -19.35 7.83 15.73
N GLY A 23 -19.61 6.62 16.20
CA GLY A 23 -19.04 5.39 15.62
C GLY A 23 -17.58 5.09 15.98
N ALA A 24 -16.81 6.05 16.52
CA ALA A 24 -15.44 5.81 16.98
C ALA A 24 -15.42 5.28 18.42
N LEU A 25 -14.55 4.32 18.76
CA LEU A 25 -14.31 3.89 20.13
C LEU A 25 -13.64 5.01 20.93
N LEU A 26 -14.15 5.36 22.11
CA LEU A 26 -13.60 6.44 22.94
C LEU A 26 -12.75 5.88 24.08
N LEU A 27 -11.42 5.96 23.95
CA LEU A 27 -10.47 5.69 25.03
C LEU A 27 -10.41 6.91 25.97
N PHE A 28 -11.09 6.81 27.10
CA PHE A 28 -11.28 7.92 28.02
C PHE A 28 -10.33 7.82 29.22
N ARG A 29 -9.41 8.78 29.37
CA ARG A 29 -8.41 8.73 30.44
C ARG A 29 -9.02 9.01 31.82
N VAL A 30 -8.92 8.03 32.71
CA VAL A 30 -9.35 8.10 34.11
C VAL A 30 -8.17 7.72 35.00
N GLY A 31 -7.44 8.72 35.50
CA GLY A 31 -6.20 8.50 36.24
C GLY A 31 -5.16 7.83 35.36
N ASP A 32 -4.66 6.68 35.80
CA ASP A 32 -3.63 5.89 35.10
C ASP A 32 -4.18 4.88 34.10
N PHE A 33 -5.48 4.91 33.79
CA PHE A 33 -6.13 3.98 32.86
C PHE A 33 -6.81 4.72 31.71
N TYR A 34 -6.84 4.09 30.53
CA TYR A 34 -7.84 4.38 29.51
C TYR A 34 -9.03 3.45 29.73
N GLU A 35 -10.20 4.04 29.96
CA GLU A 35 -11.48 3.34 30.15
C GLU A 35 -12.40 3.58 28.95
N THR A 36 -13.19 2.57 28.61
CA THR A 36 -14.28 2.61 27.61
C THR A 36 -15.57 2.20 28.30
N PHE A 37 -16.72 2.72 27.84
CA PHE A 37 -18.01 2.47 28.48
C PHE A 37 -19.10 2.02 27.49
N GLY A 38 -20.09 1.27 27.99
CA GLY A 38 -21.23 0.82 27.20
C GLY A 38 -20.84 -0.11 26.04
N ASP A 39 -21.37 0.15 24.85
CA ASP A 39 -21.09 -0.67 23.65
C ASP A 39 -19.61 -0.65 23.25
N ASP A 40 -18.91 0.47 23.50
CA ASP A 40 -17.48 0.58 23.26
C ASP A 40 -16.70 -0.39 24.15
N ALA A 41 -17.13 -0.56 25.41
CA ALA A 41 -16.50 -1.50 26.33
C ALA A 41 -16.64 -2.95 25.88
N VAL A 42 -17.83 -3.32 25.39
CA VAL A 42 -18.11 -4.67 24.87
C VAL A 42 -17.23 -4.96 23.65
N LYS A 43 -17.15 -4.01 22.70
CA LYS A 43 -16.30 -4.13 21.52
C LYS A 43 -14.81 -4.20 21.87
N ALA A 44 -14.34 -3.28 22.72
CA ALA A 44 -12.94 -3.23 23.14
C ALA A 44 -12.53 -4.51 23.88
N ALA A 45 -13.38 -5.03 24.79
CA ALA A 45 -13.13 -6.29 25.48
C ALA A 45 -12.99 -7.47 24.52
N GLY A 46 -13.89 -7.59 23.54
CA GLY A 46 -13.85 -8.66 22.53
C GLY A 46 -12.60 -8.61 21.64
N ILE A 47 -12.21 -7.42 21.16
CA ILE A 47 -11.05 -7.25 20.27
C ILE A 47 -9.72 -7.42 21.04
N LEU A 48 -9.64 -6.81 22.23
CA LEU A 48 -8.39 -6.77 23.00
C LEU A 48 -8.18 -8.02 23.86
N GLY A 49 -9.24 -8.79 24.14
CA GLY A 49 -9.20 -9.90 25.08
C GLY A 49 -8.96 -9.44 26.52
N ILE A 50 -9.51 -8.27 26.88
CA ILE A 50 -9.43 -7.72 28.25
C ILE A 50 -10.74 -7.98 29.01
N VAL A 51 -10.67 -7.94 30.34
CA VAL A 51 -11.83 -8.24 31.19
C VAL A 51 -12.91 -7.15 31.02
N LEU A 52 -14.11 -7.58 30.65
CA LEU A 52 -15.31 -6.75 30.67
C LEU A 52 -15.88 -6.74 32.10
N THR A 53 -15.94 -5.56 32.71
CA THR A 53 -16.49 -5.35 34.06
C THR A 53 -17.66 -4.35 34.00
N LYS A 54 -18.17 -3.96 35.17
CA LYS A 54 -19.30 -3.03 35.31
C LYS A 54 -18.96 -1.93 36.30
N ARG A 55 -19.24 -0.68 35.92
CA ARG A 55 -19.15 0.47 36.82
C ARG A 55 -20.51 0.73 37.46
N GLY A 56 -20.54 0.90 38.78
CA GLY A 56 -21.80 1.10 39.52
C GLY A 56 -22.64 -0.18 39.61
N ASN A 57 -22.00 -1.34 39.73
CA ASN A 57 -22.64 -2.66 39.80
C ASN A 57 -23.77 -2.68 40.84
N GLY A 58 -25.00 -3.01 40.41
CA GLY A 58 -26.18 -3.03 41.28
C GLY A 58 -26.85 -1.66 41.52
N THR A 59 -26.49 -0.61 40.77
CA THR A 59 -27.13 0.72 40.84
C THR A 59 -27.87 1.07 39.55
N GLU A 60 -28.77 2.06 39.57
CA GLU A 60 -29.45 2.58 38.36
C GLU A 60 -28.50 3.16 37.29
N SER A 61 -27.25 3.42 37.67
CA SER A 61 -26.16 3.95 36.84
C SER A 61 -25.21 2.88 36.29
N GLU A 62 -25.55 1.60 36.43
CA GLU A 62 -24.73 0.49 35.93
C GLU A 62 -24.42 0.63 34.43
N THR A 63 -23.15 0.54 34.08
CA THR A 63 -22.67 0.56 32.69
C THR A 63 -21.50 -0.40 32.50
N ALA A 64 -21.42 -1.02 31.33
CA ALA A 64 -20.29 -1.86 30.95
C ALA A 64 -19.01 -1.03 30.92
N LEU A 65 -17.91 -1.58 31.41
CA LEU A 65 -16.61 -0.94 31.48
C LEU A 65 -15.52 -1.92 31.05
N ALA A 66 -14.59 -1.46 30.22
CA ALA A 66 -13.36 -2.16 29.92
C ALA A 66 -12.23 -1.13 29.83
N GLY A 67 -11.03 -1.48 30.29
CA GLY A 67 -9.92 -0.55 30.27
C GLY A 67 -8.57 -1.21 30.49
N PHE A 68 -7.51 -0.47 30.20
CA PHE A 68 -6.12 -0.90 30.34
C PHE A 68 -5.26 0.27 30.83
N PRO A 69 -4.08 0.02 31.43
CA PRO A 69 -3.20 1.08 31.91
C PRO A 69 -2.73 2.00 30.77
N HIS A 70 -2.65 3.31 31.01
CA HIS A 70 -2.40 4.31 29.98
C HIS A 70 -1.05 4.12 29.26
N HIS A 71 -0.03 3.63 29.98
CA HIS A 71 1.29 3.32 29.41
C HIS A 71 1.26 2.14 28.40
N SER A 72 0.19 1.35 28.40
CA SER A 72 0.00 0.24 27.45
C SER A 72 -0.75 0.66 26.18
N LEU A 73 -0.99 1.97 25.98
CA LEU A 73 -1.66 2.49 24.79
C LEU A 73 -1.00 2.03 23.50
N GLU A 74 0.33 2.07 23.42
CA GLU A 74 1.10 1.64 22.23
C GLU A 74 0.92 0.14 21.90
N THR A 75 0.49 -0.66 22.87
CA THR A 75 0.23 -2.11 22.69
C THR A 75 -1.21 -2.37 22.24
N TYR A 76 -2.19 -1.70 22.86
CA TYR A 76 -3.61 -1.99 22.62
C TYR A 76 -4.20 -1.20 21.44
N LEU A 77 -3.77 0.05 21.23
CA LEU A 77 -4.28 0.90 20.15
C LEU A 77 -4.10 0.24 18.75
N PRO A 78 -2.93 -0.34 18.39
CA PRO A 78 -2.78 -0.97 17.09
C PRO A 78 -3.73 -2.14 16.85
N ARG A 79 -4.10 -2.89 17.90
CA ARG A 79 -5.03 -4.02 17.79
C ARG A 79 -6.45 -3.56 17.47
N LEU A 80 -6.89 -2.46 18.07
CA LEU A 80 -8.20 -1.86 17.76
C LEU A 80 -8.24 -1.34 16.32
N VAL A 81 -7.21 -0.63 15.89
CA VAL A 81 -7.14 -0.05 14.54
C VAL A 81 -7.06 -1.12 13.46
N ARG A 82 -6.25 -2.18 13.66
CA ARG A 82 -6.20 -3.33 12.73
C ARG A 82 -7.51 -4.12 12.65
N ALA A 83 -8.37 -4.02 13.66
CA ALA A 83 -9.73 -4.54 13.63
C ALA A 83 -10.73 -3.60 12.92
N GLY A 84 -10.24 -2.58 12.21
CA GLY A 84 -11.04 -1.62 11.46
C GLY A 84 -11.72 -0.55 12.32
N GLN A 85 -11.35 -0.41 13.60
CA GLN A 85 -11.99 0.58 14.49
C GLN A 85 -11.33 1.95 14.37
N ARG A 86 -12.14 3.00 14.31
CA ARG A 86 -11.73 4.39 14.56
C ARG A 86 -11.67 4.59 16.07
N VAL A 87 -10.58 5.14 16.61
CA VAL A 87 -10.33 5.21 18.05
C VAL A 87 -9.97 6.64 18.48
N ALA A 88 -10.87 7.29 19.22
CA ALA A 88 -10.65 8.60 19.81
C ALA A 88 -9.90 8.48 21.15
N ILE A 89 -8.75 9.13 21.26
CA ILE A 89 -7.94 9.18 22.49
C ILE A 89 -8.30 10.46 23.23
N CYS A 90 -8.85 10.32 24.43
CA CYS A 90 -9.30 11.44 25.25
C CYS A 90 -8.45 11.55 26.52
N ASP A 91 -7.63 12.60 26.58
CA ASP A 91 -6.70 12.87 27.67
C ASP A 91 -7.20 13.96 28.60
N GLN A 92 -6.54 14.05 29.76
CA GLN A 92 -6.71 15.13 30.72
C GLN A 92 -5.92 16.35 30.23
N LEU A 93 -6.61 17.49 30.07
CA LEU A 93 -6.02 18.75 29.59
C LEU A 93 -5.48 19.64 30.71
N GLU A 94 -5.82 19.31 31.96
CA GLU A 94 -5.46 20.09 33.16
C GLU A 94 -4.82 19.14 34.17
N ASP A 95 -3.91 19.66 34.99
CA ASP A 95 -3.34 18.91 36.11
C ASP A 95 -4.43 18.67 37.17
N PRO A 96 -4.70 17.41 37.58
CA PRO A 96 -5.62 17.10 38.67
C PRO A 96 -5.33 17.86 39.98
N LYS A 97 -4.07 18.25 40.23
CA LYS A 97 -3.67 19.00 41.42
C LYS A 97 -4.13 20.47 41.40
N GLN A 98 -4.39 21.03 40.22
CA GLN A 98 -4.72 22.45 40.06
C GLN A 98 -6.23 22.75 40.10
N THR A 99 -7.10 21.73 40.16
CA THR A 99 -8.56 21.92 40.12
C THR A 99 -9.27 21.17 41.26
N LYS A 100 -10.26 21.83 41.89
CA LYS A 100 -11.13 21.22 42.91
C LYS A 100 -12.35 20.51 42.30
N THR A 101 -12.52 20.59 40.99
CA THR A 101 -13.66 20.06 40.22
C THR A 101 -13.21 18.92 39.31
N ILE A 102 -14.10 18.39 38.45
CA ILE A 102 -13.69 17.36 37.48
C ILE A 102 -12.73 17.95 36.45
N VAL A 103 -11.57 17.30 36.27
CA VAL A 103 -10.53 17.67 35.30
C VAL A 103 -11.13 17.79 33.89
N LYS A 104 -10.80 18.87 33.17
CA LYS A 104 -11.19 18.99 31.76
C LYS A 104 -10.51 17.93 30.91
N ARG A 105 -11.28 17.37 29.99
CA ARG A 105 -10.82 16.35 29.04
C ARG A 105 -11.17 16.75 27.63
N GLY A 106 -10.30 16.36 26.70
CA GLY A 106 -10.49 16.57 25.28
C GLY A 106 -9.88 15.44 24.49
N VAL A 107 -10.41 15.22 23.30
CA VAL A 107 -9.79 14.30 22.34
C VAL A 107 -8.53 14.96 21.82
N THR A 108 -7.41 14.27 21.99
CA THR A 108 -6.08 14.72 21.53
C THR A 108 -5.79 14.21 20.13
N GLU A 109 -6.38 13.06 19.77
CA GLU A 109 -6.15 12.40 18.49
C GLU A 109 -7.27 11.39 18.22
N LEU A 110 -7.73 11.31 16.97
CA LEU A 110 -8.60 10.23 16.49
C LEU A 110 -7.82 9.38 15.49
N VAL A 111 -7.42 8.18 15.93
CA VAL A 111 -6.63 7.26 15.11
C VAL A 111 -7.55 6.37 14.31
N THR A 112 -7.30 6.26 13.01
CA THR A 112 -8.12 5.47 12.09
C THR A 112 -7.24 4.52 11.27
N PRO A 113 -7.82 3.53 10.57
CA PRO A 113 -7.02 2.64 9.71
C PRO A 113 -6.21 3.39 8.64
N GLY A 114 -6.77 4.43 8.03
CA GLY A 114 -6.09 5.25 7.01
C GLY A 114 -5.28 6.42 7.54
N VAL A 115 -5.51 6.84 8.78
CA VAL A 115 -4.84 8.01 9.38
C VAL A 115 -4.09 7.57 10.63
N SER A 116 -2.82 7.21 10.43
CA SER A 116 -1.90 6.85 11.49
C SER A 116 -0.44 7.09 11.08
N TYR A 117 0.36 7.58 12.03
CA TYR A 117 1.81 7.73 11.92
C TYR A 117 2.57 6.81 12.90
N ASN A 118 1.85 5.96 13.64
CA ASN A 118 2.42 5.07 14.64
C ASN A 118 3.07 3.85 13.97
N ASP A 119 4.35 3.60 14.26
CA ASP A 119 5.12 2.49 13.66
C ASP A 119 4.57 1.09 14.00
N ASN A 120 3.81 0.96 15.10
CA ASN A 120 3.14 -0.29 15.45
C ASN A 120 1.85 -0.51 14.65
N ILE A 121 1.32 0.51 13.99
CA ILE A 121 0.12 0.41 13.14
C ILE A 121 0.56 0.25 11.69
N VAL A 122 1.47 1.11 11.25
CA VAL A 122 1.87 1.22 9.85
C VAL A 122 2.94 0.17 9.52
N GLN A 123 2.79 -0.52 8.40
CA GLN A 123 3.83 -1.43 7.90
C GLN A 123 5.02 -0.63 7.36
N GLN A 124 6.27 -1.01 7.69
CA GLN A 124 7.45 -0.25 7.26
C GLN A 124 7.61 -0.18 5.73
N LYS A 125 7.46 -1.32 5.05
CA LYS A 125 7.66 -1.46 3.59
C LYS A 125 6.40 -1.19 2.76
N ALA A 126 5.35 -0.60 3.31
CA ALA A 126 4.13 -0.29 2.59
C ALA A 126 3.55 1.04 3.04
N ASN A 127 2.92 1.76 2.12
CA ASN A 127 2.16 2.97 2.43
C ASN A 127 0.86 2.64 3.16
N ASN A 128 0.33 3.61 3.90
CA ASN A 128 -0.96 3.52 4.58
C ASN A 128 -1.86 4.67 4.11
N TYR A 129 -2.45 4.49 2.93
CA TYR A 129 -3.24 5.53 2.30
C TYR A 129 -4.65 5.63 2.89
N LEU A 130 -5.01 6.85 3.26
CA LEU A 130 -6.39 7.33 3.24
C LEU A 130 -6.76 7.68 1.79
N ALA A 131 -7.90 7.18 1.30
CA ALA A 131 -8.46 7.65 0.03
C ALA A 131 -9.74 8.46 0.27
N SER A 132 -9.91 9.58 -0.44
CA SER A 132 -11.19 10.29 -0.55
C SER A 132 -11.73 10.13 -1.97
N ILE A 133 -13.00 9.78 -2.10
CA ILE A 133 -13.66 9.55 -3.39
C ILE A 133 -14.95 10.37 -3.49
N PHE A 134 -15.14 10.97 -4.65
CA PHE A 134 -16.38 11.65 -5.01
C PHE A 134 -16.79 11.30 -6.43
N ASN A 135 -18.06 10.95 -6.62
CA ASN A 135 -18.68 10.76 -7.93
C ASN A 135 -19.52 11.97 -8.30
N GLU A 136 -19.36 12.46 -9.53
CA GLU A 136 -20.33 13.32 -10.18
C GLU A 136 -20.61 12.83 -11.61
N ARG A 137 -21.87 12.47 -11.89
CA ARG A 137 -22.35 12.07 -13.24
C ARG A 137 -21.52 10.95 -13.89
N GLY A 138 -21.05 9.99 -13.09
CA GLY A 138 -20.26 8.85 -13.58
C GLY A 138 -18.77 9.14 -13.81
N GLN A 139 -18.33 10.37 -13.53
CA GLN A 139 -16.92 10.72 -13.39
C GLN A 139 -16.55 10.70 -11.91
N TYR A 140 -15.36 10.21 -11.60
CA TYR A 140 -14.88 10.07 -10.24
C TYR A 140 -13.62 10.90 -10.04
N GLY A 141 -13.55 11.59 -8.91
CA GLY A 141 -12.33 12.16 -8.37
C GLY A 141 -11.84 11.34 -7.18
N VAL A 142 -10.56 11.00 -7.15
CA VAL A 142 -9.92 10.33 -6.02
C VAL A 142 -8.70 11.10 -5.56
N ALA A 143 -8.48 11.10 -4.25
CA ALA A 143 -7.24 11.56 -3.64
C ALA A 143 -6.70 10.49 -2.69
N PHE A 144 -5.41 10.17 -2.79
CA PHE A 144 -4.70 9.25 -1.90
C PHE A 144 -3.70 10.03 -1.06
N LEU A 145 -3.80 9.89 0.25
CA LEU A 145 -2.96 10.61 1.21
C LEU A 145 -2.37 9.65 2.23
N ASP A 146 -1.05 9.66 2.37
CA ASP A 146 -0.35 8.96 3.45
C ASP A 146 0.20 10.00 4.43
N ILE A 147 -0.45 10.15 5.57
CA ILE A 147 -0.05 11.10 6.61
C ILE A 147 1.34 10.78 7.18
N SER A 148 1.78 9.53 7.13
CA SER A 148 3.07 9.10 7.66
C SER A 148 4.23 9.51 6.76
N THR A 149 3.99 9.84 5.49
CA THR A 149 5.05 10.19 4.51
C THR A 149 4.88 11.60 3.94
N GLY A 150 3.67 12.15 4.02
CA GLY A 150 3.28 13.40 3.36
C GLY A 150 2.96 13.23 1.87
N GLU A 151 2.92 11.99 1.36
CA GLU A 151 2.60 11.71 -0.04
C GLU A 151 1.13 12.00 -0.32
N PHE A 152 0.88 12.84 -1.31
CA PHE A 152 -0.48 13.25 -1.69
C PHE A 152 -0.67 13.19 -3.21
N LEU A 153 -1.50 12.25 -3.65
CA LEU A 153 -1.73 11.94 -5.06
C LEU A 153 -3.20 12.11 -5.41
N VAL A 154 -3.49 12.57 -6.62
CA VAL A 154 -4.87 12.74 -7.10
C VAL A 154 -5.07 12.21 -8.50
N ALA A 155 -6.28 11.75 -8.79
CA ALA A 155 -6.69 11.33 -10.13
C ALA A 155 -8.16 11.62 -10.38
N GLN A 156 -8.53 11.82 -11.65
CA GLN A 156 -9.92 12.00 -12.09
C GLN A 156 -10.13 11.15 -13.34
N GLY A 157 -11.27 10.45 -13.43
CA GLY A 157 -11.63 9.69 -14.62
C GLY A 157 -12.82 8.77 -14.43
N SER A 158 -12.89 7.72 -15.25
CA SER A 158 -13.96 6.72 -15.24
C SER A 158 -13.91 5.83 -13.99
N ALA A 159 -15.01 5.13 -13.71
CA ALA A 159 -15.06 4.13 -12.65
C ALA A 159 -13.97 3.05 -12.80
N SER A 160 -13.72 2.58 -14.04
CA SER A 160 -12.70 1.57 -14.31
C SER A 160 -11.28 2.07 -14.03
N TYR A 161 -11.00 3.34 -14.33
CA TYR A 161 -9.71 3.94 -14.02
C TYR A 161 -9.51 4.08 -12.50
N ILE A 162 -10.53 4.57 -11.77
CA ILE A 162 -10.43 4.73 -10.32
C ILE A 162 -10.35 3.37 -9.62
N ASP A 163 -11.09 2.36 -10.07
CA ASP A 163 -11.02 1.00 -9.52
C ASP A 163 -9.59 0.42 -9.63
N LYS A 164 -8.92 0.61 -10.78
CA LYS A 164 -7.49 0.26 -10.94
C LYS A 164 -6.63 0.92 -9.86
N LEU A 165 -6.81 2.23 -9.62
CA LEU A 165 -6.00 2.95 -8.65
C LEU A 165 -6.26 2.45 -7.23
N LEU A 166 -7.52 2.21 -6.84
CA LEU A 166 -7.84 1.66 -5.51
C LEU A 166 -7.18 0.30 -5.30
N GLN A 167 -7.12 -0.54 -6.33
CA GLN A 167 -6.49 -1.86 -6.25
C GLN A 167 -4.96 -1.81 -6.23
N GLY A 168 -4.37 -0.86 -6.96
CA GLY A 168 -2.91 -0.68 -7.00
C GLY A 168 -2.38 -0.06 -5.72
N PHE A 169 -3.04 0.99 -5.21
CA PHE A 169 -2.64 1.70 -4.01
C PHE A 169 -3.13 1.04 -2.71
N LYS A 170 -4.21 0.23 -2.78
CA LYS A 170 -4.81 -0.49 -1.63
C LYS A 170 -5.01 0.42 -0.41
N PRO A 171 -5.82 1.49 -0.51
CA PRO A 171 -6.07 2.36 0.63
C PRO A 171 -6.66 1.57 1.79
N THR A 172 -6.17 1.84 2.99
CA THR A 172 -6.61 1.17 4.21
C THR A 172 -7.91 1.76 4.74
N GLU A 173 -8.26 2.98 4.35
CA GLU A 173 -9.54 3.61 4.63
C GLU A 173 -9.99 4.46 3.44
N ILE A 174 -11.29 4.43 3.15
CA ILE A 174 -11.93 5.24 2.09
C ILE A 174 -12.99 6.14 2.72
N ILE A 175 -12.90 7.44 2.47
CA ILE A 175 -13.92 8.41 2.83
C ILE A 175 -14.72 8.85 1.62
N LEU A 176 -16.03 8.98 1.80
CA LEU A 176 -16.98 9.32 0.74
C LEU A 176 -18.24 9.99 1.31
N PRO A 177 -19.07 10.67 0.48
CA PRO A 177 -20.35 11.20 0.94
C PRO A 177 -21.31 10.08 1.33
N LYS A 178 -22.07 10.29 2.42
CA LYS A 178 -23.06 9.31 2.92
C LYS A 178 -24.08 8.87 1.87
N LYS A 179 -24.50 9.77 0.97
CA LYS A 179 -25.45 9.47 -0.11
C LYS A 179 -24.88 8.52 -1.16
N GLN A 180 -23.57 8.53 -1.38
CA GLN A 180 -22.89 7.75 -2.43
C GLN A 180 -22.38 6.40 -1.92
N TYR A 181 -22.66 6.03 -0.67
CA TYR A 181 -22.17 4.78 -0.09
C TYR A 181 -22.66 3.53 -0.83
N LYS A 182 -23.94 3.49 -1.22
CA LYS A 182 -24.50 2.34 -1.93
C LYS A 182 -23.87 2.20 -3.33
N ASP A 183 -23.86 3.28 -4.09
CA ASP A 183 -23.25 3.34 -5.42
C ASP A 183 -21.77 2.95 -5.39
N PHE A 184 -21.04 3.37 -4.36
CA PHE A 184 -19.65 2.97 -4.14
C PHE A 184 -19.51 1.46 -3.94
N VAL A 185 -20.32 0.85 -3.06
CA VAL A 185 -20.26 -0.59 -2.80
C VAL A 185 -20.67 -1.40 -4.03
N GLU A 186 -21.65 -0.93 -4.81
CA GLU A 186 -22.06 -1.56 -6.07
C GLU A 186 -20.95 -1.49 -7.12
N GLN A 187 -20.24 -0.36 -7.22
CA GLN A 187 -19.22 -0.14 -8.24
C GLN A 187 -17.84 -0.76 -7.90
N PHE A 188 -17.42 -0.70 -6.63
CA PHE A 188 -16.05 -1.04 -6.21
C PHE A 188 -15.98 -2.19 -5.18
N GLY A 189 -17.13 -2.62 -4.63
CA GLY A 189 -17.23 -3.67 -3.63
C GLY A 189 -17.12 -3.19 -2.16
N GLY A 190 -17.42 -4.10 -1.24
CA GLY A 190 -17.48 -3.83 0.22
C GLY A 190 -16.22 -4.23 1.02
N GLN A 191 -15.08 -4.46 0.36
CA GLN A 191 -13.85 -4.96 1.01
C GLN A 191 -13.03 -3.89 1.75
N TYR A 192 -13.29 -2.60 1.49
CA TYR A 192 -12.53 -1.51 2.08
C TYR A 192 -13.16 -1.07 3.41
N TYR A 193 -12.33 -0.63 4.36
CA TYR A 193 -12.86 0.13 5.49
C TYR A 193 -13.33 1.49 5.00
N THR A 194 -14.62 1.76 5.15
CA THR A 194 -15.25 2.99 4.65
C THR A 194 -15.77 3.86 5.79
N TYR A 195 -15.60 5.17 5.68
CA TYR A 195 -16.26 6.13 6.56
C TYR A 195 -17.00 7.20 5.74
N THR A 196 -18.26 7.43 6.09
CA THR A 196 -19.10 8.37 5.36
C THR A 196 -19.15 9.72 6.05
N LEU A 197 -18.92 10.79 5.28
CA LEU A 197 -19.09 12.18 5.72
C LEU A 197 -20.41 12.75 5.22
N ASP A 198 -20.83 13.87 5.80
CA ASP A 198 -21.87 14.71 5.21
C ASP A 198 -21.40 15.26 3.86
N GLU A 199 -22.33 15.74 3.03
CA GLU A 199 -22.04 16.15 1.65
C GLU A 199 -21.41 17.55 1.55
N TRP A 200 -21.58 18.40 2.57
CA TRP A 200 -21.11 19.79 2.53
C TRP A 200 -19.58 19.96 2.35
N PRO A 201 -18.67 19.09 2.87
CA PRO A 201 -17.24 19.20 2.59
C PRO A 201 -16.91 18.94 1.13
N TYR A 202 -17.77 18.19 0.42
CA TYR A 202 -17.69 17.93 -1.02
C TYR A 202 -18.29 19.09 -1.85
N THR A 203 -18.27 20.31 -1.32
CA THR A 203 -18.60 21.52 -2.07
C THR A 203 -17.33 22.19 -2.60
N GLY A 204 -17.35 22.58 -3.88
CA GLY A 204 -16.15 23.02 -4.62
C GLY A 204 -15.39 24.17 -3.97
N ASP A 205 -16.09 25.17 -3.46
CA ASP A 205 -15.48 26.37 -2.87
C ASP A 205 -14.69 26.03 -1.58
N TYR A 206 -15.28 25.26 -0.66
CA TYR A 206 -14.64 24.91 0.61
C TYR A 206 -13.40 24.02 0.44
N ALA A 207 -13.51 22.96 -0.38
CA ALA A 207 -12.42 22.03 -0.60
C ALA A 207 -11.22 22.71 -1.30
N THR A 208 -11.51 23.56 -2.29
CA THR A 208 -10.49 24.33 -3.01
C THR A 208 -9.81 25.33 -2.09
N GLU A 209 -10.58 26.12 -1.32
CA GLU A 209 -10.02 27.08 -0.34
C GLU A 209 -9.14 26.38 0.69
N THR A 210 -9.54 25.19 1.16
CA THR A 210 -8.76 24.38 2.10
C THR A 210 -7.40 24.01 1.53
N LEU A 211 -7.33 23.58 0.26
CA LEU A 211 -6.06 23.26 -0.41
C LEU A 211 -5.21 24.51 -0.65
N LEU A 212 -5.80 25.60 -1.15
CA LEU A 212 -5.09 26.85 -1.41
C LEU A 212 -4.46 27.41 -0.14
N LYS A 213 -5.21 27.38 0.97
CA LYS A 213 -4.72 27.78 2.29
C LYS A 213 -3.60 26.88 2.80
N HIS A 214 -3.75 25.56 2.65
CA HIS A 214 -2.75 24.59 3.10
C HIS A 214 -1.41 24.72 2.35
N PHE A 215 -1.45 24.85 1.03
CA PHE A 215 -0.24 24.98 0.20
C PHE A 215 0.28 26.43 0.09
N GLU A 216 -0.43 27.40 0.66
CA GLU A 216 -0.11 28.83 0.61
C GLU A 216 0.03 29.35 -0.83
N VAL A 217 -0.87 28.90 -1.72
CA VAL A 217 -0.89 29.29 -3.15
C VAL A 217 -2.20 29.99 -3.51
N LYS A 218 -2.17 30.78 -4.60
CA LYS A 218 -3.36 31.48 -5.13
C LYS A 218 -4.20 30.63 -6.09
N SER A 219 -3.62 29.57 -6.67
CA SER A 219 -4.29 28.68 -7.62
C SER A 219 -3.60 27.32 -7.66
N MET A 220 -4.28 26.28 -8.12
CA MET A 220 -3.74 24.92 -8.27
C MET A 220 -3.03 24.69 -9.61
N LYS A 221 -2.88 25.74 -10.45
CA LYS A 221 -2.15 25.70 -11.72
C LYS A 221 -0.72 25.19 -11.59
N GLY A 222 0.00 25.59 -10.54
CA GLY A 222 1.39 25.16 -10.29
C GLY A 222 1.53 23.65 -10.02
N PHE A 223 0.47 23.00 -9.54
CA PHE A 223 0.42 21.55 -9.32
C PHE A 223 -0.14 20.78 -10.51
N GLY A 224 -0.62 21.47 -11.54
CA GLY A 224 -1.18 20.84 -12.75
C GLY A 224 -2.57 20.21 -12.57
N ILE A 225 -3.31 20.56 -11.50
CA ILE A 225 -4.62 19.97 -11.16
C ILE A 225 -5.81 20.95 -11.27
N GLU A 226 -5.57 22.20 -11.68
CA GLU A 226 -6.61 23.23 -11.83
C GLU A 226 -7.82 22.78 -12.67
N ARG A 227 -7.58 21.93 -13.68
CA ARG A 227 -8.62 21.40 -14.59
C ARG A 227 -9.24 20.08 -14.11
N MET A 228 -8.96 19.67 -12.88
CA MET A 228 -9.43 18.41 -12.28
C MET A 228 -10.30 18.71 -11.05
N PRO A 229 -11.52 19.24 -11.23
CA PRO A 229 -12.35 19.71 -10.13
C PRO A 229 -12.74 18.59 -9.15
N LEU A 230 -13.02 17.38 -9.63
CA LEU A 230 -13.40 16.25 -8.77
C LEU A 230 -12.21 15.77 -7.94
N SER A 231 -11.01 15.73 -8.53
CA SER A 231 -9.77 15.45 -7.80
C SER A 231 -9.48 16.49 -6.72
N THR A 232 -9.64 17.77 -7.06
CA THR A 232 -9.41 18.89 -6.15
C THR A 232 -10.37 18.82 -4.97
N LEU A 233 -11.63 18.47 -5.23
CA LEU A 233 -12.64 18.25 -4.21
C LEU A 233 -12.26 17.11 -3.27
N SER A 234 -11.97 15.92 -3.79
CA SER A 234 -11.55 14.77 -2.99
C SER A 234 -10.28 15.06 -2.17
N ALA A 235 -9.32 15.80 -2.73
CA ALA A 235 -8.14 16.21 -1.98
C ALA A 235 -8.45 17.19 -0.85
N GLY A 236 -9.28 18.20 -1.08
CA GLY A 236 -9.70 19.12 -0.02
C GLY A 236 -10.44 18.39 1.11
N VAL A 237 -11.26 17.40 0.78
CA VAL A 237 -11.95 16.57 1.78
C VAL A 237 -11.00 15.66 2.54
N ALA A 238 -9.96 15.12 1.91
CA ALA A 238 -8.92 14.37 2.62
C ALA A 238 -8.26 15.23 3.71
N LEU A 239 -7.92 16.49 3.41
CA LEU A 239 -7.38 17.42 4.42
C LEU A 239 -8.41 17.82 5.47
N HIS A 240 -9.67 18.02 5.08
CA HIS A 240 -10.77 18.25 6.01
C HIS A 240 -10.91 17.10 7.02
N TYR A 241 -10.81 15.85 6.56
CA TYR A 241 -10.87 14.67 7.44
C TYR A 241 -9.65 14.57 8.37
N LEU A 242 -8.45 14.97 7.94
CA LEU A 242 -7.31 15.08 8.85
C LEU A 242 -7.57 16.10 9.98
N ASN A 243 -8.23 17.21 9.67
CA ASN A 243 -8.64 18.19 10.68
C ASN A 243 -9.72 17.63 11.64
N GLU A 244 -10.73 16.91 11.12
CA GLU A 244 -11.73 16.23 11.98
C GLU A 244 -11.13 15.16 12.89
N THR A 245 -10.03 14.55 12.47
CA THR A 245 -9.29 13.54 13.24
C THR A 245 -8.28 14.14 14.23
N GLU A 246 -8.32 15.46 14.44
CA GLU A 246 -7.43 16.24 15.32
C GLU A 246 -5.93 16.21 14.92
N HIS A 247 -5.63 15.92 13.65
CA HIS A 247 -4.28 16.03 13.11
C HIS A 247 -4.01 17.47 12.68
N ARG A 248 -3.21 18.16 13.49
CA ARG A 248 -2.75 19.53 13.26
C ARG A 248 -1.29 19.51 12.78
N ASN A 249 -0.82 20.65 12.27
CA ASN A 249 0.56 20.80 11.77
C ASN A 249 0.91 19.81 10.64
N LEU A 250 0.32 20.04 9.47
CA LEU A 250 0.42 19.15 8.30
C LEU A 250 1.44 19.65 7.25
N GLN A 251 2.41 20.46 7.64
CA GLN A 251 3.35 21.15 6.74
C GLN A 251 4.25 20.17 5.97
N HIS A 252 4.35 18.91 6.42
CA HIS A 252 5.01 17.83 5.68
C HIS A 252 4.21 17.34 4.48
N ILE A 253 2.90 17.59 4.41
CA ILE A 253 2.13 17.45 3.18
C ILE A 253 2.45 18.66 2.31
N SER A 254 3.63 18.66 1.70
CA SER A 254 4.24 19.85 1.10
C SER A 254 3.98 19.99 -0.40
N ASN A 255 3.44 18.94 -1.03
CA ASN A 255 3.14 18.88 -2.46
C ASN A 255 1.90 18.01 -2.72
N ILE A 256 1.26 18.21 -3.87
CA ILE A 256 0.20 17.35 -4.41
C ILE A 256 0.49 17.06 -5.88
N SER A 257 0.33 15.81 -6.30
CA SER A 257 0.68 15.39 -7.67
C SER A 257 -0.44 14.60 -8.33
N ARG A 258 -0.66 14.85 -9.63
CA ARG A 258 -1.62 14.07 -10.42
C ARG A 258 -1.05 12.73 -10.84
N ILE A 259 -1.90 11.71 -10.87
CA ILE A 259 -1.63 10.42 -11.50
C ILE A 259 -2.19 10.49 -12.92
N GLU A 260 -1.30 10.57 -13.90
CA GLU A 260 -1.66 10.62 -15.32
C GLU A 260 -1.95 9.21 -15.84
N GLU A 261 -3.15 9.00 -16.37
CA GLU A 261 -3.58 7.71 -16.92
C GLU A 261 -2.67 7.22 -18.06
N ASP A 262 -2.28 8.15 -18.94
CA ASP A 262 -1.51 7.83 -20.15
C ASP A 262 -0.01 7.63 -19.91
N HIS A 263 0.52 7.99 -18.74
CA HIS A 263 1.95 7.90 -18.46
C HIS A 263 2.42 6.49 -18.04
N TYR A 264 1.50 5.67 -17.52
CA TYR A 264 1.82 4.36 -16.96
C TYR A 264 1.12 3.23 -17.70
N MET A 265 1.78 2.07 -17.76
CA MET A 265 1.22 0.84 -18.30
C MET A 265 -0.07 0.47 -17.55
N TRP A 266 -1.07 0.03 -18.30
CA TRP A 266 -2.32 -0.41 -17.73
C TRP A 266 -2.19 -1.86 -17.25
N LEU A 267 -2.46 -2.03 -15.95
CA LEU A 267 -2.56 -3.31 -15.25
C LEU A 267 -3.89 -3.27 -14.52
N ASP A 268 -4.80 -4.19 -14.84
CA ASP A 268 -6.07 -4.34 -14.14
C ASP A 268 -5.91 -5.19 -12.86
N ARG A 269 -6.98 -5.30 -12.07
CA ARG A 269 -7.02 -6.12 -10.84
C ARG A 269 -6.51 -7.53 -11.09
N PHE A 270 -7.01 -8.11 -12.16
CA PHE A 270 -6.81 -9.49 -12.53
C PHE A 270 -5.35 -9.70 -12.88
N THR A 271 -4.74 -8.77 -13.60
CA THR A 271 -3.32 -8.80 -13.93
C THR A 271 -2.41 -8.68 -12.73
N ILE A 272 -2.66 -7.71 -11.83
CA ILE A 272 -1.84 -7.58 -10.61
C ILE A 272 -1.92 -8.85 -9.75
N ARG A 273 -3.12 -9.44 -9.65
CA ARG A 273 -3.37 -10.67 -8.87
C ARG A 273 -2.78 -11.91 -9.54
N ASN A 274 -3.06 -12.14 -10.82
CA ASN A 274 -2.70 -13.35 -11.55
C ASN A 274 -1.19 -13.42 -11.83
N LEU A 275 -0.53 -12.26 -12.01
CA LEU A 275 0.93 -12.17 -12.04
C LEU A 275 1.58 -12.19 -10.65
N GLU A 276 0.78 -12.19 -9.57
CA GLU A 276 1.24 -12.21 -8.17
C GLU A 276 2.32 -11.15 -7.91
N LEU A 277 2.05 -9.89 -8.30
CA LEU A 277 3.07 -8.83 -8.26
C LEU A 277 3.44 -8.40 -6.83
N ILE A 278 2.44 -8.09 -6.01
CA ILE A 278 2.60 -7.55 -4.65
C ILE A 278 1.96 -8.46 -3.58
N GLY A 279 1.04 -9.33 -3.97
CA GLY A 279 0.33 -10.22 -3.06
C GLY A 279 -0.21 -11.42 -3.81
N SER A 280 -0.44 -12.52 -3.08
CA SER A 280 -1.09 -13.73 -3.58
C SER A 280 -2.37 -14.00 -2.78
N ALA A 281 -3.29 -14.77 -3.40
CA ALA A 281 -4.43 -15.34 -2.71
C ALA A 281 -4.05 -16.52 -1.81
N ASN A 282 -2.89 -17.14 -2.05
CA ASN A 282 -2.38 -18.25 -1.27
C ASN A 282 -1.44 -17.72 -0.17
N GLU A 283 -1.70 -18.05 1.09
CA GLU A 283 -0.90 -17.56 2.24
C GLU A 283 0.58 -17.95 2.17
N ASN A 284 0.91 -19.06 1.50
CA ASN A 284 2.29 -19.58 1.39
C ASN A 284 2.96 -19.29 0.04
N ALA A 285 2.35 -18.49 -0.83
CA ALA A 285 2.92 -18.18 -2.15
C ALA A 285 3.90 -17.00 -2.09
N ALA A 286 5.03 -17.13 -2.76
CA ALA A 286 5.96 -16.04 -3.00
C ALA A 286 5.50 -15.19 -4.19
N THR A 287 5.69 -13.88 -4.09
CA THR A 287 5.28 -12.90 -5.10
C THR A 287 6.49 -12.33 -5.83
N LEU A 288 6.29 -11.59 -6.92
CA LEU A 288 7.40 -10.92 -7.60
C LEU A 288 8.13 -9.93 -6.67
N VAL A 289 7.40 -9.19 -5.83
CA VAL A 289 8.03 -8.22 -4.91
C VAL A 289 8.92 -8.92 -3.88
N ASP A 290 8.57 -10.12 -3.43
CA ASP A 290 9.40 -10.89 -2.49
C ASP A 290 10.75 -11.29 -3.10
N ILE A 291 10.81 -11.42 -4.42
CA ILE A 291 12.05 -11.70 -5.16
C ILE A 291 12.81 -10.42 -5.49
N LEU A 292 12.11 -9.32 -5.77
CA LEU A 292 12.70 -8.06 -6.21
C LEU A 292 13.08 -7.10 -5.07
N ASP A 293 12.59 -7.29 -3.85
CA ASP A 293 12.81 -6.34 -2.75
C ASP A 293 13.97 -6.75 -1.83
N GLU A 294 15.20 -6.42 -2.26
CA GLU A 294 16.42 -6.40 -1.43
C GLU A 294 16.86 -4.95 -1.12
N THR A 295 15.91 -4.01 -1.09
CA THR A 295 16.20 -2.59 -0.80
C THR A 295 16.75 -2.38 0.61
N ALA A 296 17.64 -1.40 0.75
CA ALA A 296 18.33 -1.08 2.00
C ALA A 296 17.49 -0.24 2.97
N SER A 297 16.46 0.44 2.46
CA SER A 297 15.61 1.36 3.23
C SER A 297 14.10 1.07 3.04
N PRO A 298 13.25 1.33 4.06
CA PRO A 298 11.80 1.18 3.92
C PRO A 298 11.17 2.07 2.85
N MET A 299 11.71 3.29 2.67
CA MET A 299 11.28 4.22 1.60
C MET A 299 11.61 3.69 0.20
N GLY A 300 12.77 3.03 0.03
CA GLY A 300 13.10 2.30 -1.20
C GLY A 300 12.11 1.17 -1.48
N ALA A 301 11.77 0.36 -0.48
CA ALA A 301 10.79 -0.72 -0.61
C ALA A 301 9.40 -0.21 -1.04
N ARG A 302 8.93 0.90 -0.46
CA ARG A 302 7.66 1.55 -0.84
C ARG A 302 7.71 2.04 -2.30
N LEU A 303 8.80 2.69 -2.70
CA LEU A 303 8.98 3.17 -4.06
C LEU A 303 9.05 2.02 -5.09
N LEU A 304 9.72 0.92 -4.76
CA LEU A 304 9.76 -0.28 -5.60
C LEU A 304 8.34 -0.81 -5.87
N LYS A 305 7.54 -0.98 -4.82
CA LYS A 305 6.13 -1.42 -4.95
C LYS A 305 5.35 -0.46 -5.85
N ARG A 306 5.55 0.86 -5.69
CA ARG A 306 4.95 1.89 -6.53
C ARG A 306 5.35 1.73 -8.01
N TRP A 307 6.62 1.47 -8.31
CA TRP A 307 7.08 1.23 -9.68
C TRP A 307 6.49 -0.05 -10.28
N MET A 308 6.27 -1.09 -9.47
CA MET A 308 5.68 -2.35 -9.94
C MET A 308 4.21 -2.22 -10.39
N VAL A 309 3.41 -1.37 -9.72
CA VAL A 309 2.00 -1.13 -10.12
C VAL A 309 1.85 -0.02 -11.14
N MET A 310 2.86 0.82 -11.32
CA MET A 310 2.91 1.88 -12.31
C MET A 310 4.17 1.79 -13.18
N PRO A 311 4.32 0.74 -14.02
CA PRO A 311 5.41 0.68 -14.99
C PRO A 311 5.30 1.80 -16.01
N LEU A 312 6.42 2.30 -16.50
CA LEU A 312 6.47 3.48 -17.36
C LEU A 312 6.05 3.13 -18.80
N LYS A 313 5.47 4.12 -19.49
CA LYS A 313 5.30 4.11 -20.97
C LYS A 313 6.32 4.97 -21.69
N ASP A 314 7.03 5.85 -20.98
CA ASP A 314 8.05 6.72 -21.57
C ASP A 314 9.39 5.99 -21.72
N LEU A 315 9.83 5.79 -22.98
CA LEU A 315 11.05 5.07 -23.30
C LEU A 315 12.30 5.74 -22.71
N LYS A 316 12.34 7.08 -22.70
CA LYS A 316 13.49 7.83 -22.21
C LYS A 316 13.70 7.58 -20.70
N SER A 317 12.64 7.71 -19.92
CA SER A 317 12.66 7.45 -18.47
C SER A 317 13.05 6.01 -18.12
N ILE A 318 12.64 5.03 -18.93
CA ILE A 318 13.04 3.63 -18.74
C ILE A 318 14.54 3.45 -19.01
N HIS A 319 15.06 4.01 -20.11
CA HIS A 319 16.50 3.98 -20.42
C HIS A 319 17.34 4.68 -19.37
N GLU A 320 16.88 5.81 -18.83
CA GLU A 320 17.57 6.48 -17.72
C GLU A 320 17.73 5.56 -16.51
N ARG A 321 16.70 4.79 -16.15
CA ARG A 321 16.80 3.77 -15.07
C ARG A 321 17.78 2.66 -15.44
N LEU A 322 17.61 2.06 -16.63
CA LEU A 322 18.46 0.94 -17.08
C LEU A 322 19.95 1.31 -17.16
N ASN A 323 20.26 2.54 -17.57
CA ASN A 323 21.65 3.02 -17.64
C ASN A 323 22.27 3.19 -16.25
N VAL A 324 21.50 3.64 -15.26
CA VAL A 324 21.97 3.69 -13.87
C VAL A 324 22.16 2.29 -13.29
N VAL A 325 21.24 1.37 -13.57
CA VAL A 325 21.36 -0.04 -13.16
C VAL A 325 22.61 -0.67 -13.77
N GLU A 326 22.86 -0.47 -15.06
CA GLU A 326 24.07 -0.94 -15.75
C GLU A 326 25.34 -0.35 -15.16
N TYR A 327 25.34 0.95 -14.84
CA TYR A 327 26.47 1.59 -14.18
C TYR A 327 26.80 0.89 -12.84
N PHE A 328 25.82 0.65 -11.99
CA PHE A 328 26.04 -0.04 -10.71
C PHE A 328 26.33 -1.55 -10.85
N TYR A 329 25.82 -2.19 -11.90
CA TYR A 329 26.14 -3.58 -12.22
C TYR A 329 27.65 -3.74 -12.51
N ASN A 330 28.24 -2.75 -13.21
CA ASN A 330 29.66 -2.74 -13.53
C ASN A 330 30.54 -2.19 -12.39
N ASN A 331 30.00 -1.33 -11.52
CA ASN A 331 30.74 -0.70 -10.40
C ASN A 331 30.30 -1.26 -9.03
N ARG A 332 30.65 -2.53 -8.76
CA ARG A 332 30.16 -3.28 -7.58
C ARG A 332 30.60 -2.67 -6.25
N GLU A 333 31.84 -2.23 -6.13
CA GLU A 333 32.37 -1.66 -4.88
C GLU A 333 31.59 -0.40 -4.46
N LEU A 334 31.37 0.52 -5.40
CA LEU A 334 30.58 1.73 -5.19
C LEU A 334 29.12 1.39 -4.84
N ARG A 335 28.52 0.43 -5.57
CA ARG A 335 27.15 -0.04 -5.28
C ARG A 335 27.04 -0.53 -3.83
N ASP A 336 27.94 -1.42 -3.41
CA ASP A 336 27.88 -2.03 -2.09
C ASP A 336 28.18 -1.01 -0.98
N GLU A 337 29.05 -0.02 -1.24
CA GLU A 337 29.29 1.11 -0.34
C GLU A 337 28.05 1.99 -0.17
N LEU A 338 27.39 2.37 -1.26
CA LEU A 338 26.15 3.14 -1.22
C LEU A 338 25.05 2.40 -0.46
N ILE A 339 24.88 1.09 -0.68
CA ILE A 339 23.91 0.26 0.05
C ILE A 339 24.21 0.27 1.56
N ARG A 340 25.48 0.13 1.96
CA ARG A 340 25.88 0.16 3.38
C ARG A 340 25.58 1.51 4.04
N GLU A 341 25.80 2.61 3.33
CA GLU A 341 25.50 3.95 3.83
C GLU A 341 23.98 4.18 3.91
N ILE A 342 23.21 3.87 2.86
CA ILE A 342 21.74 4.03 2.86
C ILE A 342 21.08 3.28 4.02
N LYS A 343 21.58 2.08 4.35
CA LYS A 343 21.06 1.28 5.48
C LYS A 343 21.14 2.00 6.84
N GLN A 344 22.09 2.93 7.02
CA GLN A 344 22.24 3.70 8.25
C GLN A 344 21.21 4.84 8.39
N ILE A 345 20.61 5.27 7.28
CA ILE A 345 19.62 6.36 7.25
C ILE A 345 18.31 5.94 7.90
N GLY A 346 17.83 4.73 7.59
CA GLY A 346 16.52 4.24 8.00
C GLY A 346 15.37 4.88 7.21
N ASP A 347 14.21 5.08 7.86
CA ASP A 347 13.01 5.64 7.23
C ASP A 347 12.94 7.17 7.40
N LEU A 348 13.73 7.88 6.60
CA LEU A 348 13.81 9.34 6.65
C LEU A 348 12.46 10.03 6.34
N GLU A 349 11.69 9.43 5.43
CA GLU A 349 10.38 9.94 4.98
C GLU A 349 9.34 9.95 6.11
N ARG A 350 9.29 8.88 6.93
CA ARG A 350 8.41 8.86 8.12
C ARG A 350 8.93 9.70 9.27
N LEU A 351 10.25 9.70 9.45
CA LEU A 351 10.89 10.48 10.49
C LEU A 351 10.59 11.97 10.34
N ILE A 352 10.74 12.52 9.12
CA ILE A 352 10.48 13.94 8.87
C ILE A 352 8.99 14.29 8.99
N SER A 353 8.09 13.36 8.67
CA SER A 353 6.64 13.54 8.84
C SER A 353 6.25 13.64 10.31
N LYS A 354 6.83 12.83 11.20
CA LYS A 354 6.63 12.95 12.66
C LYS A 354 7.11 14.30 13.20
N ILE A 355 8.17 14.86 12.62
CA ILE A 355 8.66 16.20 12.97
C ILE A 355 7.65 17.27 12.55
N GLY A 356 7.10 17.17 11.33
CA GLY A 356 6.01 18.05 10.86
C GLY A 356 4.81 18.05 11.81
N LEU A 357 4.41 16.86 12.28
CA LEU A 357 3.33 16.67 13.26
C LEU A 357 3.71 17.10 14.69
N GLN A 358 4.96 17.50 14.95
CA GLN A 358 5.50 17.79 16.29
C GLN A 358 5.38 16.61 17.28
N LYS A 359 5.49 15.38 16.77
CA LYS A 359 5.40 14.12 17.54
C LYS A 359 6.73 13.37 17.63
N ALA A 360 7.79 13.90 17.03
CA ALA A 360 9.11 13.28 17.04
C ALA A 360 9.77 13.32 18.42
N ASN A 361 10.35 12.18 18.83
CA ASN A 361 11.05 12.05 20.10
C ASN A 361 12.56 12.39 20.00
N PRO A 362 13.26 12.63 21.13
CA PRO A 362 14.67 13.07 21.07
C PRO A 362 15.64 12.10 20.38
N ARG A 363 15.37 10.79 20.46
CA ARG A 363 16.19 9.79 19.75
C ARG A 363 15.96 9.81 18.26
N GLU A 364 14.72 10.05 17.84
CA GLU A 364 14.36 10.27 16.43
C GLU A 364 15.08 11.50 15.86
N ILE A 365 15.20 12.60 16.61
CA ILE A 365 15.99 13.77 16.16
C ILE A 365 17.48 13.42 16.05
N THR A 366 18.01 12.61 16.96
CA THR A 366 19.38 12.09 16.86
C THR A 366 19.56 11.21 15.63
N GLN A 367 18.56 10.38 15.28
CA GLN A 367 18.57 9.58 14.05
C GLN A 367 18.53 10.47 12.80
N LEU A 368 17.75 11.56 12.80
CA LEU A 368 17.75 12.54 11.71
C LEU A 368 19.14 13.16 11.54
N LYS A 369 19.79 13.57 12.63
CA LYS A 369 21.16 14.09 12.60
C LYS A 369 22.12 13.09 11.95
N ARG A 370 22.07 11.81 12.35
CA ARG A 370 22.89 10.74 11.77
C ARG A 370 22.59 10.55 10.27
N ALA A 371 21.32 10.55 9.89
CA ALA A 371 20.91 10.48 8.49
C ALA A 371 21.52 11.62 7.66
N LEU A 372 21.50 12.87 8.14
CA LEU A 372 22.07 14.01 7.41
C LEU A 372 23.61 13.94 7.26
N TYR A 373 24.32 13.32 8.21
CA TYR A 373 25.74 12.99 8.04
C TYR A 373 25.96 11.96 6.93
N VAL A 374 25.09 10.96 6.84
CA VAL A 374 25.15 9.99 5.75
C VAL A 374 24.78 10.63 4.41
N VAL A 375 23.83 11.57 4.36
CA VAL A 375 23.50 12.33 3.13
C VAL A 375 24.72 13.05 2.57
N GLU A 376 25.56 13.63 3.42
CA GLU A 376 26.83 14.25 2.98
C GLU A 376 27.77 13.24 2.31
N LYS A 377 27.93 12.06 2.91
CA LYS A 377 28.73 10.98 2.30
C LYS A 377 28.13 10.49 0.99
N LEU A 378 26.81 10.28 0.93
CA LEU A 378 26.11 9.88 -0.30
C LEU A 378 26.29 10.92 -1.40
N LYS A 379 26.23 12.22 -1.07
CA LYS A 379 26.50 13.30 -2.02
C LYS A 379 27.90 13.20 -2.60
N ALA A 380 28.92 12.92 -1.77
CA ALA A 380 30.28 12.68 -2.25
C ALA A 380 30.40 11.42 -3.12
N LEU A 381 29.83 10.30 -2.69
CA LEU A 381 29.88 9.03 -3.43
C LEU A 381 29.11 9.07 -4.75
N THR A 382 28.04 9.86 -4.85
CA THR A 382 27.24 10.00 -6.08
C THR A 382 27.79 11.06 -7.05
N ASN A 383 28.75 11.88 -6.64
CA ASN A 383 29.40 12.86 -7.51
C ASN A 383 30.39 12.17 -8.48
N GLN A 384 29.85 11.45 -9.46
CA GLN A 384 30.60 10.64 -10.41
C GLN A 384 30.55 11.28 -11.80
N GLU A 385 31.72 11.63 -12.36
CA GLU A 385 31.80 12.23 -13.71
C GLU A 385 31.28 11.29 -14.80
N ALA A 386 31.41 9.98 -14.60
CA ALA A 386 31.01 8.96 -15.56
C ALA A 386 29.48 8.74 -15.67
N SER A 387 28.67 9.32 -14.78
CA SER A 387 27.21 9.12 -14.77
C SER A 387 26.44 10.41 -14.49
N GLU A 388 25.87 11.00 -15.54
CA GLU A 388 25.04 12.20 -15.48
C GLU A 388 23.90 12.08 -14.46
N ALA A 389 23.21 10.94 -14.46
CA ALA A 389 22.07 10.71 -13.56
C ALA A 389 22.48 10.72 -12.08
N LEU A 390 23.67 10.21 -11.76
CA LEU A 390 24.20 10.26 -10.39
C LEU A 390 24.65 11.67 -10.01
N ARG A 391 25.24 12.42 -10.95
CA ARG A 391 25.60 13.82 -10.75
C ARG A 391 24.37 14.68 -10.45
N VAL A 392 23.28 14.50 -11.20
CA VAL A 392 22.00 15.18 -10.95
C VAL A 392 21.46 14.86 -9.55
N ILE A 393 21.52 13.60 -9.11
CA ILE A 393 21.14 13.22 -7.74
C ILE A 393 22.06 13.92 -6.72
N SER A 394 23.37 13.87 -6.92
CA SER A 394 24.36 14.51 -6.04
C SER A 394 24.12 16.01 -5.90
N GLU A 395 23.90 16.73 -7.01
CA GLU A 395 23.66 18.17 -7.03
C GLU A 395 22.41 18.55 -6.21
N GLN A 396 21.35 17.74 -6.30
CA GLN A 396 20.08 17.98 -5.61
C GLN A 396 20.08 17.55 -4.12
N LEU A 397 20.95 16.62 -3.72
CA LEU A 397 21.06 16.22 -2.31
C LEU A 397 21.48 17.41 -1.44
N ASN A 398 20.70 17.69 -0.41
CA ASN A 398 20.94 18.79 0.52
C ASN A 398 21.44 18.25 1.87
N VAL A 399 22.67 18.60 2.25
CA VAL A 399 23.27 18.14 3.51
C VAL A 399 22.62 18.78 4.76
N CYS A 400 21.87 19.88 4.58
CA CYS A 400 21.18 20.59 5.65
C CYS A 400 22.13 20.95 6.82
N GLN A 401 23.34 21.44 6.49
CA GLN A 401 24.44 21.67 7.44
C GLN A 401 24.03 22.49 8.66
N ILE A 402 23.36 23.61 8.44
CA ILE A 402 23.01 24.57 9.51
C ILE A 402 22.15 23.90 10.59
N ILE A 403 21.10 23.18 10.17
CA ILE A 403 20.21 22.49 11.12
C ILE A 403 20.85 21.25 11.72
N ARG A 404 21.72 20.56 10.97
CA ARG A 404 22.52 19.44 11.48
C ARG A 404 23.40 19.88 12.65
N ASP A 405 24.14 20.97 12.48
CA ASP A 405 25.02 21.52 13.51
C ASP A 405 24.24 22.03 14.72
N LYS A 406 23.06 22.61 14.49
CA LYS A 406 22.16 23.02 15.56
C LYS A 406 21.67 21.82 16.39
N MET A 407 21.23 20.74 15.74
CA MET A 407 20.86 19.50 16.45
C MET A 407 22.03 18.93 17.25
N GLU A 408 23.24 18.95 16.71
CA GLU A 408 24.46 18.49 17.41
C GLU A 408 24.77 19.29 18.67
N ARG A 409 24.67 20.62 18.60
CA ARG A 409 24.96 21.51 19.73
C ARG A 409 23.85 21.50 20.76
N THR A 410 22.59 21.29 20.35
CA THR A 410 21.43 21.41 21.24
C THR A 410 21.11 20.11 22.00
N LEU A 411 21.36 18.94 21.42
CA LEU A 411 20.98 17.65 22.03
C LEU A 411 22.17 16.91 22.63
N GLN A 412 21.92 16.18 23.72
CA GLN A 412 22.86 15.19 24.22
C GLN A 412 23.16 14.12 23.15
N ALA A 413 24.34 13.48 23.23
CA ALA A 413 24.73 12.45 22.25
C ALA A 413 23.80 11.22 22.29
N GLU A 414 23.31 10.87 23.48
CA GLU A 414 22.39 9.76 23.73
C GLU A 414 21.21 10.21 24.59
N PRO A 415 20.22 10.91 24.02
CA PRO A 415 19.10 11.40 24.79
C PRO A 415 18.13 10.24 25.13
N PRO A 416 17.38 10.35 26.24
CA PRO A 416 16.29 9.43 26.55
C PRO A 416 15.21 9.41 25.46
N VAL A 417 14.44 8.31 25.38
CA VAL A 417 13.31 8.19 24.43
C VAL A 417 12.23 9.23 24.73
N ALA A 418 11.93 9.46 26.00
CA ALA A 418 10.84 10.33 26.41
C ALA A 418 11.41 11.62 27.01
N LEU A 419 10.93 12.76 26.51
CA LEU A 419 11.36 14.09 26.94
C LEU A 419 11.13 14.34 28.44
N ASN A 420 10.08 13.75 28.99
CA ASN A 420 9.76 13.84 30.42
C ASN A 420 10.77 13.15 31.35
N LYS A 421 11.69 12.33 30.82
CA LYS A 421 12.79 11.76 31.61
C LYS A 421 13.94 12.75 31.84
N GLY A 422 13.90 13.92 31.22
CA GLY A 422 14.92 14.96 31.32
C GLY A 422 16.25 14.56 30.68
N ASN A 423 17.27 15.40 30.82
CA ASN A 423 18.62 15.17 30.28
C ASN A 423 18.62 14.99 28.75
N VAL A 424 17.79 15.75 28.05
CA VAL A 424 17.71 15.74 26.58
C VAL A 424 18.63 16.80 25.98
N ILE A 425 18.62 18.00 26.56
CA ILE A 425 19.38 19.16 26.05
C ILE A 425 20.85 19.07 26.48
N ALA A 426 21.78 19.37 25.58
CA ALA A 426 23.22 19.38 25.85
C ALA A 426 23.61 20.44 26.89
N ASN A 427 24.78 20.26 27.52
CA ASN A 427 25.33 21.28 28.42
C ASN A 427 25.82 22.49 27.60
N GLY A 428 25.74 23.69 28.17
CA GLY A 428 26.17 24.93 27.51
C GLY A 428 25.16 25.53 26.52
N VAL A 429 23.97 24.93 26.38
CA VAL A 429 22.88 25.44 25.53
C VAL A 429 22.11 26.56 26.22
N ASP A 430 21.89 26.44 27.54
CA ASP A 430 21.16 27.39 28.36
C ASP A 430 21.82 27.46 29.73
N GLU A 431 22.29 28.64 30.12
CA GLU A 431 23.04 28.84 31.37
C GLU A 431 22.20 28.57 32.62
N ASP A 432 20.91 28.86 32.57
CA ASP A 432 20.01 28.68 33.71
C ASP A 432 19.64 27.21 33.86
N LEU A 433 19.46 26.48 32.76
CA LEU A 433 19.36 25.03 32.76
C LEU A 433 20.58 24.37 33.41
N ASP A 434 21.79 24.81 33.04
CA ASP A 434 23.02 24.28 33.60
C ASP A 434 23.16 24.58 35.11
N LYS A 435 22.78 25.78 35.55
CA LYS A 435 22.73 26.13 36.99
C LYS A 435 21.74 25.26 37.75
N LEU A 436 20.52 25.10 37.22
CA LEU A 436 19.48 24.29 37.84
C LEU A 436 19.87 22.81 37.91
N ARG A 437 20.51 22.27 36.86
CA ARG A 437 21.05 20.91 36.86
C ARG A 437 22.11 20.71 37.95
N LYS A 438 22.98 21.70 38.18
CA LYS A 438 23.95 21.63 39.30
C LYS A 438 23.24 21.58 40.65
N VAL A 439 22.14 22.30 40.83
CA VAL A 439 21.33 22.25 42.07
C VAL A 439 20.65 20.89 42.23
N ALA A 440 19.99 20.37 41.20
CA ALA A 440 19.28 19.10 41.26
C ALA A 440 20.22 17.88 41.41
N PHE A 441 21.32 17.84 40.65
CA PHE A 441 22.26 16.71 40.66
C PHE A 441 23.37 16.83 41.71
N GLY A 442 23.71 18.05 42.17
CA GLY A 442 24.53 18.28 43.37
C GLY A 442 23.85 17.82 44.67
N GLY A 443 22.53 17.56 44.59
CA GLY A 443 21.69 16.85 45.54
C GLY A 443 22.35 15.72 46.31
N LYS A 444 22.97 14.80 45.58
CA LYS A 444 23.42 13.52 46.14
C LYS A 444 24.51 13.66 47.18
N ASP A 445 25.46 14.56 46.97
CA ASP A 445 26.58 14.75 47.90
C ASP A 445 26.07 15.38 49.21
N TYR A 446 25.15 16.35 49.12
CA TYR A 446 24.51 16.95 50.28
C TYR A 446 23.65 15.95 51.07
N LEU A 447 22.89 15.08 50.38
CA LEU A 447 22.13 14.02 51.04
C LEU A 447 23.04 13.03 51.77
N LEU A 448 24.21 12.71 51.19
CA LEU A 448 25.20 11.86 51.87
C LEU A 448 25.81 12.55 53.09
N GLU A 449 26.04 13.86 53.03
CA GLU A 449 26.48 14.66 54.18
C GLU A 449 25.44 14.69 55.30
N ILE A 450 24.16 14.94 54.98
CA ILE A 450 23.06 14.84 55.96
C ILE A 450 23.02 13.43 56.56
N GLN A 451 23.03 12.38 55.72
CA GLN A 451 22.97 11.00 56.21
C GLN A 451 24.11 10.71 57.19
N ARG A 452 25.34 11.12 56.86
CA ARG A 452 26.51 10.91 57.72
C ARG A 452 26.39 11.68 59.03
N ARG A 453 26.05 12.97 58.96
CA ARG A 453 25.90 13.85 60.12
C ARG A 453 24.82 13.35 61.07
N GLU A 454 23.66 12.99 60.55
CA GLU A 454 22.55 12.46 61.35
C GLU A 454 22.86 11.06 61.90
N SER A 455 23.59 10.21 61.16
CA SER A 455 24.03 8.90 61.64
C SER A 455 25.01 9.01 62.80
N GLU A 456 25.99 9.92 62.71
CA GLU A 456 26.97 10.22 63.76
C GLU A 456 26.30 10.85 64.99
N ALA A 457 25.37 11.80 64.80
CA ALA A 457 24.66 12.49 65.89
C ALA A 457 23.71 11.59 66.69
N THR A 458 23.02 10.66 66.01
CA THR A 458 22.03 9.77 66.64
C THR A 458 22.60 8.41 67.06
N GLY A 459 23.81 8.08 66.61
CA GLY A 459 24.42 6.76 66.83
C GLY A 459 23.65 5.62 66.14
N ILE A 460 23.03 5.91 64.98
CA ILE A 460 22.26 4.97 64.15
C ILE A 460 23.07 4.68 62.88
N PRO A 461 23.89 3.61 62.86
CA PRO A 461 24.77 3.31 61.71
C PRO A 461 23.99 2.78 60.49
N SER A 462 22.76 2.31 60.68
CA SER A 462 21.90 1.78 59.61
C SER A 462 21.03 2.84 58.94
N LEU A 463 21.21 4.12 59.26
CA LEU A 463 20.40 5.22 58.76
C LEU A 463 20.56 5.36 57.24
N LYS A 464 19.44 5.39 56.52
CA LYS A 464 19.43 5.57 55.06
C LYS A 464 18.51 6.71 54.68
N ILE A 465 18.97 7.55 53.77
CA ILE A 465 18.08 8.48 53.06
C ILE A 465 17.60 7.78 51.79
N ALA A 466 16.29 7.73 51.60
CA ALA A 466 15.66 7.17 50.41
C ALA A 466 14.53 8.05 49.92
N PHE A 467 14.09 7.84 48.69
CA PHE A 467 13.00 8.58 48.05
C PHE A 467 11.84 7.65 47.72
N ASN A 468 10.60 8.15 47.83
CA ASN A 468 9.44 7.50 47.24
C ASN A 468 8.46 8.55 46.68
N ASN A 469 7.62 8.13 45.73
CA ASN A 469 6.69 9.04 45.05
C ASN A 469 5.53 9.55 45.92
N VAL A 470 5.33 9.02 47.13
CA VAL A 470 4.18 9.33 47.99
C VAL A 470 4.52 10.40 49.04
N PHE A 471 5.72 10.35 49.60
CA PHE A 471 6.17 11.17 50.73
C PHE A 471 7.49 11.89 50.48
N GLY A 472 8.10 11.73 49.31
CA GLY A 472 9.36 12.39 48.96
C GLY A 472 10.59 11.71 49.58
N TYR A 473 11.57 12.53 49.97
CA TYR A 473 12.78 12.06 50.66
C TYR A 473 12.48 11.78 52.13
N TYR A 474 13.02 10.68 52.66
CA TYR A 474 12.84 10.28 54.04
C TYR A 474 14.09 9.59 54.61
N LEU A 475 14.21 9.68 55.93
CA LEU A 475 15.16 8.95 56.74
C LEU A 475 14.52 7.62 57.18
N GLU A 476 15.10 6.50 56.77
CA GLU A 476 14.67 5.15 57.16
C GLU A 476 15.52 4.64 58.33
N VAL A 477 14.84 4.29 59.42
CA VAL A 477 15.46 3.79 60.66
C VAL A 477 14.90 2.41 60.96
N THR A 478 15.78 1.43 61.20
CA THR A 478 15.36 0.08 61.59
C THR A 478 14.71 0.08 62.97
N ASN A 479 13.76 -0.82 63.21
CA ASN A 479 13.04 -0.89 64.49
C ASN A 479 13.98 -1.03 65.72
N THR A 480 15.16 -1.64 65.53
CA THR A 480 16.21 -1.80 66.55
C THR A 480 16.76 -0.47 67.09
N HIS A 481 16.63 0.61 66.34
CA HIS A 481 17.19 1.93 66.65
C HIS A 481 16.10 3.00 66.85
N LYS A 482 14.83 2.59 66.91
CA LYS A 482 13.69 3.50 67.03
C LYS A 482 13.77 4.40 68.26
N ASP A 483 14.26 3.87 69.38
CA ASP A 483 14.37 4.63 70.64
C ASP A 483 15.46 5.71 70.59
N LYS A 484 16.33 5.68 69.58
CA LYS A 484 17.39 6.68 69.35
C LYS A 484 16.95 7.82 68.44
N VAL A 485 15.73 7.77 67.90
CA VAL A 485 15.24 8.79 66.96
C VAL A 485 14.90 10.09 67.73
N PRO A 486 15.45 11.25 67.31
CA PRO A 486 15.14 12.53 67.94
C PRO A 486 13.65 12.89 67.86
N THR A 487 13.14 13.60 68.87
CA THR A 487 11.75 14.11 68.89
C THR A 487 11.48 15.18 67.84
N SER A 488 12.52 15.81 67.29
CA SER A 488 12.43 16.79 66.21
C SER A 488 12.09 16.16 64.85
N TRP A 489 12.22 14.84 64.68
CA TRP A 489 11.93 14.16 63.44
C TRP A 489 10.44 13.84 63.31
N VAL A 490 9.83 14.22 62.19
CA VAL A 490 8.40 13.99 61.95
C VAL A 490 8.21 12.62 61.27
N ARG A 491 7.53 11.70 61.96
CA ARG A 491 7.26 10.36 61.42
C ARG A 491 6.23 10.41 60.28
N LYS A 492 6.55 9.72 59.17
CA LYS A 492 5.70 9.64 57.96
C LYS A 492 5.04 8.29 57.78
N GLN A 493 5.76 7.19 58.01
CA GLN A 493 5.25 5.84 57.75
C GLN A 493 5.90 4.81 58.68
N THR A 494 5.15 3.79 59.06
CA THR A 494 5.64 2.63 59.83
C THR A 494 5.59 1.40 58.92
N LEU A 495 6.72 0.72 58.77
CA LEU A 495 6.87 -0.55 58.05
C LEU A 495 7.07 -1.69 59.05
N VAL A 496 7.01 -2.93 58.55
CA VAL A 496 7.18 -4.14 59.37
C VAL A 496 8.52 -4.14 60.13
N ASN A 497 9.60 -3.64 59.50
CA ASN A 497 10.97 -3.70 60.05
C ASN A 497 11.63 -2.32 60.25
N ALA A 498 10.96 -1.21 59.92
CA ALA A 498 11.55 0.12 59.94
C ALA A 498 10.49 1.23 60.11
N GLU A 499 10.91 2.40 60.54
CA GLU A 499 10.11 3.64 60.53
C GLU A 499 10.75 4.69 59.62
N ARG A 500 9.91 5.47 58.93
CA ARG A 500 10.32 6.53 58.01
C ARG A 500 10.01 7.90 58.61
N TYR A 501 10.98 8.80 58.58
CA TYR A 501 10.90 10.14 59.15
C TYR A 501 11.32 11.22 58.14
N ILE A 502 10.91 12.46 58.40
CA ILE A 502 11.39 13.63 57.68
C ILE A 502 11.85 14.70 58.68
N THR A 503 12.89 15.45 58.32
CA THR A 503 13.38 16.62 59.05
C THR A 503 13.02 17.89 58.28
N GLU A 504 13.00 19.05 58.96
CA GLU A 504 12.76 20.35 58.32
C GLU A 504 13.76 20.65 57.20
N GLU A 505 15.07 20.46 57.45
CA GLU A 505 16.14 20.62 56.45
C GLU A 505 15.94 19.73 55.22
N LEU A 506 15.68 18.43 55.42
CA LEU A 506 15.41 17.49 54.33
C LEU A 506 14.17 17.88 53.51
N LYS A 507 13.17 18.49 54.15
CA LYS A 507 11.96 18.97 53.49
C LYS A 507 12.23 20.23 52.66
N GLU A 508 12.96 21.21 53.20
CA GLU A 508 13.38 22.41 52.46
C GLU A 508 14.23 22.02 51.24
N TYR A 509 15.14 21.05 51.42
CA TYR A 509 15.97 20.53 50.35
C TYR A 509 15.18 19.76 49.30
N GLU A 510 14.18 18.96 49.71
CA GLU A 510 13.24 18.31 48.80
C GLU A 510 12.48 19.34 47.95
N GLU A 511 11.93 20.40 48.57
CA GLU A 511 11.23 21.47 47.85
C GLU A 511 12.16 22.19 46.85
N GLN A 512 13.43 22.39 47.21
CA GLN A 512 14.44 22.96 46.32
C GLN A 512 14.78 22.05 45.13
N ILE A 513 14.97 20.75 45.36
CA ILE A 513 15.27 19.78 44.29
C ILE A 513 14.07 19.63 43.35
N LEU A 514 12.88 19.36 43.88
CA LEU A 514 11.68 19.16 43.07
C LEU A 514 11.33 20.42 42.29
N GLY A 515 11.46 21.60 42.91
CA GLY A 515 11.27 22.88 42.21
C GLY A 515 12.32 23.15 41.12
N ALA A 516 13.55 22.65 41.29
CA ALA A 516 14.56 22.70 40.24
C ALA A 516 14.24 21.72 39.10
N GLU A 517 13.82 20.49 39.41
CA GLU A 517 13.43 19.48 38.42
C GLU A 517 12.25 19.94 37.54
N GLU A 518 11.22 20.54 38.15
CA GLU A 518 10.08 21.11 37.41
C GLU A 518 10.53 22.23 36.44
N LYS A 519 11.42 23.13 36.89
CA LYS A 519 11.97 24.21 36.05
C LYS A 519 12.87 23.66 34.94
N ILE A 520 13.71 22.67 35.24
CA ILE A 520 14.53 21.96 34.25
C ILE A 520 13.64 21.40 33.16
N GLN A 521 12.57 20.68 33.54
CA GLN A 521 11.66 20.08 32.58
C GLN A 521 10.96 21.14 31.72
N ALA A 522 10.53 22.26 32.30
CA ALA A 522 9.91 23.35 31.56
C ALA A 522 10.88 23.99 30.53
N ILE A 523 12.14 24.22 30.93
CA ILE A 523 13.17 24.79 30.04
C ILE A 523 13.53 23.80 28.93
N GLU A 524 13.75 22.51 29.26
CA GLU A 524 14.03 21.49 28.25
C GLU A 524 12.88 21.35 27.24
N ASN A 525 11.62 21.36 27.70
CA ASN A 525 10.46 21.33 26.83
C ASN A 525 10.42 22.52 25.86
N ARG A 526 10.72 23.73 26.36
CA ARG A 526 10.74 24.95 25.54
C ARG A 526 11.83 24.87 24.47
N ILE A 527 13.07 24.59 24.86
CA ILE A 527 14.22 24.50 23.93
C ILE A 527 13.97 23.40 22.89
N TYR A 528 13.43 22.26 23.31
CA TYR A 528 13.12 21.16 22.39
C TYR A 528 12.01 21.54 21.39
N ALA A 529 10.96 22.22 21.84
CA ALA A 529 9.90 22.71 20.95
C ALA A 529 10.42 23.74 19.94
N GLU A 530 11.29 24.66 20.36
CA GLU A 530 11.98 25.60 19.46
C GLU A 530 12.81 24.85 18.41
N LEU A 531 13.60 23.84 18.84
CA LEU A 531 14.37 23.01 17.93
C LEU A 531 13.50 22.29 16.88
N LEU A 532 12.34 21.75 17.27
CA LEU A 532 11.42 21.11 16.32
C LEU A 532 10.90 22.11 15.27
N LEU A 533 10.60 23.35 15.66
CA LEU A 533 10.17 24.40 14.73
C LEU A 533 11.30 24.77 13.74
N ASP A 534 12.53 24.84 14.23
CA ASP A 534 13.70 25.07 13.36
C ASP A 534 13.89 23.94 12.34
N ILE A 535 13.72 22.68 12.77
CA ILE A 535 13.82 21.53 11.86
C ILE A 535 12.66 21.52 10.87
N ALA A 536 11.46 21.94 11.28
CA ALA A 536 10.28 21.99 10.42
C ALA A 536 10.49 22.86 9.16
N ALA A 537 11.31 23.92 9.26
CA ALA A 537 11.68 24.75 8.11
C ALA A 537 12.47 23.99 7.02
N TYR A 538 13.08 22.85 7.36
CA TYR A 538 13.87 22.01 6.46
C TYR A 538 13.11 20.77 5.96
N ILE A 539 11.79 20.65 6.22
CA ILE A 539 11.00 19.49 5.79
C ILE A 539 11.11 19.25 4.28
N LYS A 540 10.92 20.29 3.45
CA LYS A 540 10.98 20.16 1.98
C LYS A 540 12.34 19.62 1.49
N PRO A 541 13.50 20.22 1.86
CA PRO A 541 14.81 19.66 1.54
C PRO A 541 15.00 18.21 1.99
N ILE A 542 14.55 17.86 3.20
CA ILE A 542 14.73 16.52 3.76
C ILE A 542 13.83 15.49 3.04
N GLN A 543 12.61 15.86 2.68
CA GLN A 543 11.74 15.02 1.84
C GLN A 543 12.33 14.80 0.44
N LEU A 544 12.93 15.83 -0.16
CA LEU A 544 13.64 15.69 -1.43
C LEU A 544 14.80 14.69 -1.29
N ASN A 545 15.61 14.79 -0.22
CA ASN A 545 16.64 13.80 0.05
C ASN A 545 16.06 12.38 0.16
N ALA A 546 14.98 12.20 0.93
CA ALA A 546 14.33 10.90 1.08
C ALA A 546 13.89 10.31 -0.28
N GLN A 547 13.28 11.13 -1.16
CA GLN A 547 12.86 10.71 -2.49
C GLN A 547 14.05 10.32 -3.39
N LEU A 548 15.11 11.12 -3.40
CA LEU A 548 16.32 10.85 -4.18
C LEU A 548 17.04 9.58 -3.70
N ILE A 549 17.13 9.40 -2.38
CA ILE A 549 17.76 8.23 -1.78
C ILE A 549 16.91 6.98 -2.01
N ALA A 550 15.58 7.07 -1.89
CA ALA A 550 14.69 5.96 -2.22
C ALA A 550 14.83 5.55 -3.69
N LYS A 551 14.91 6.52 -4.63
CA LYS A 551 15.16 6.24 -6.05
C LYS A 551 16.51 5.55 -6.25
N LEU A 552 17.56 6.06 -5.60
CA LEU A 552 18.90 5.48 -5.66
C LEU A 552 18.90 4.03 -5.11
N ASP A 553 18.26 3.80 -3.97
CA ASP A 553 18.13 2.48 -3.34
C ASP A 553 17.47 1.45 -4.26
N VAL A 554 16.36 1.80 -4.92
CA VAL A 554 15.70 0.89 -5.88
C VAL A 554 16.60 0.54 -7.07
N LEU A 555 17.36 1.51 -7.59
CA LEU A 555 18.26 1.28 -8.72
C LEU A 555 19.49 0.43 -8.32
N LEU A 556 20.04 0.67 -7.12
CA LEU A 556 21.09 -0.18 -6.53
C LEU A 556 20.58 -1.61 -6.32
N ASN A 557 19.37 -1.75 -5.80
CA ASN A 557 18.69 -3.03 -5.62
C ASN A 557 18.51 -3.78 -6.95
N PHE A 558 18.08 -3.13 -8.03
CA PHE A 558 17.99 -3.77 -9.34
C PHE A 558 19.36 -4.26 -9.85
N ALA A 559 20.43 -3.49 -9.64
CA ALA A 559 21.78 -3.92 -10.02
C ALA A 559 22.26 -5.12 -9.19
N LEU A 560 21.99 -5.12 -7.89
CA LEU A 560 22.30 -6.24 -6.98
C LEU A 560 21.59 -7.52 -7.42
N ILE A 561 20.28 -7.43 -7.67
CA ILE A 561 19.46 -8.58 -8.08
C ILE A 561 19.86 -9.07 -9.46
N ALA A 562 20.20 -8.17 -10.37
CA ALA A 562 20.67 -8.53 -11.69
C ALA A 562 21.96 -9.37 -11.63
N GLU A 563 22.90 -9.01 -10.75
CA GLU A 563 24.10 -9.81 -10.53
C GLU A 563 23.76 -11.15 -9.86
N LYS A 564 23.03 -11.11 -8.74
CA LYS A 564 22.69 -12.29 -7.93
C LYS A 564 21.93 -13.36 -8.72
N ASN A 565 21.07 -12.94 -9.65
CA ASN A 565 20.15 -13.81 -10.39
C ASN A 565 20.52 -13.97 -11.87
N TYR A 566 21.67 -13.43 -12.29
CA TYR A 566 22.13 -13.46 -13.68
C TYR A 566 21.10 -12.89 -14.66
N TYR A 567 20.52 -11.72 -14.34
CA TYR A 567 19.60 -11.02 -15.24
C TYR A 567 20.37 -10.17 -16.24
N VAL A 568 19.76 -9.93 -17.40
CA VAL A 568 20.39 -9.22 -18.52
C VAL A 568 19.67 -7.91 -18.80
N LYS A 569 20.42 -6.91 -19.28
CA LYS A 569 19.85 -5.63 -19.71
C LYS A 569 18.91 -5.86 -20.92
N PRO A 570 17.61 -5.57 -20.83
CA PRO A 570 16.72 -5.65 -21.99
C PRO A 570 16.99 -4.49 -22.96
N GLN A 571 16.74 -4.73 -24.25
CA GLN A 571 16.69 -3.69 -25.27
C GLN A 571 15.24 -3.23 -25.47
N LEU A 572 14.86 -2.09 -24.89
CA LEU A 572 13.55 -1.49 -25.15
C LEU A 572 13.56 -0.56 -26.36
N ASN A 573 12.48 -0.61 -27.15
CA ASN A 573 12.33 0.19 -28.35
C ASN A 573 10.87 0.60 -28.61
N GLU A 574 10.67 1.53 -29.55
CA GLU A 574 9.34 1.99 -29.98
C GLU A 574 8.60 0.98 -30.88
N GLY A 575 9.25 -0.10 -31.29
CA GLY A 575 8.64 -1.14 -32.12
C GLY A 575 7.50 -1.86 -31.41
N LYS A 576 6.86 -2.79 -32.13
CA LYS A 576 5.77 -3.63 -31.61
C LYS A 576 6.17 -5.08 -31.35
N VAL A 577 7.42 -5.44 -31.64
CA VAL A 577 7.97 -6.81 -31.53
C VAL A 577 8.32 -7.13 -30.09
N LEU A 578 8.04 -8.36 -29.67
CA LEU A 578 8.52 -8.94 -28.42
C LEU A 578 9.39 -10.15 -28.76
N ASP A 579 10.68 -10.10 -28.49
CA ASP A 579 11.61 -11.22 -28.69
C ASP A 579 12.39 -11.49 -27.40
N ILE A 580 12.12 -12.62 -26.76
CA ILE A 580 12.76 -13.09 -25.53
C ILE A 580 13.48 -14.40 -25.84
N LYS A 581 14.79 -14.45 -25.63
CA LYS A 581 15.60 -15.67 -25.73
C LYS A 581 15.93 -16.20 -24.35
N GLY A 582 15.70 -17.48 -24.12
CA GLY A 582 16.02 -18.17 -22.88
C GLY A 582 15.37 -17.54 -21.63
N GLY A 583 14.12 -17.09 -21.74
CA GLY A 583 13.38 -16.50 -20.64
C GLY A 583 13.16 -17.49 -19.50
N ARG A 584 13.14 -16.97 -18.27
CA ARG A 584 12.91 -17.70 -17.01
C ARG A 584 11.84 -16.99 -16.18
N HIS A 585 11.07 -17.74 -15.41
CA HIS A 585 10.11 -17.16 -14.49
C HIS A 585 10.81 -16.72 -13.20
N PRO A 586 10.83 -15.42 -12.85
CA PRO A 586 11.68 -14.88 -11.77
C PRO A 586 11.35 -15.45 -10.38
N VAL A 587 10.07 -15.78 -10.12
CA VAL A 587 9.66 -16.42 -8.87
C VAL A 587 9.94 -17.93 -8.87
N ILE A 588 9.41 -18.68 -9.84
CA ILE A 588 9.53 -20.14 -9.87
C ILE A 588 10.99 -20.59 -9.89
N GLU A 589 11.90 -19.89 -10.60
CA GLU A 589 13.33 -20.25 -10.65
C GLU A 589 14.00 -20.25 -9.25
N LYS A 590 13.46 -19.53 -8.27
CA LYS A 590 14.01 -19.44 -6.90
C LYS A 590 13.45 -20.48 -5.95
N HIS A 591 12.37 -21.17 -6.32
CA HIS A 591 11.68 -22.14 -5.48
C HIS A 591 11.76 -23.58 -6.03
N LEU A 592 12.65 -23.84 -7.00
CA LEU A 592 12.92 -25.19 -7.47
C LEU A 592 13.68 -26.02 -6.40
N PRO A 593 13.46 -27.34 -6.36
CA PRO A 593 14.24 -28.24 -5.51
C PRO A 593 15.75 -28.12 -5.78
N ILE A 594 16.56 -28.37 -4.75
CA ILE A 594 18.02 -28.36 -4.87
C ILE A 594 18.46 -29.35 -5.95
N GLY A 595 19.21 -28.86 -6.94
CA GLY A 595 19.71 -29.66 -8.07
C GLY A 595 18.78 -29.69 -9.29
N GLU A 596 17.62 -29.03 -9.26
CA GLU A 596 16.77 -28.81 -10.44
C GLU A 596 16.99 -27.42 -11.05
N ASP A 597 17.28 -27.37 -12.35
CA ASP A 597 17.39 -26.12 -13.10
C ASP A 597 16.07 -25.73 -13.77
N TYR A 598 15.82 -24.42 -13.86
CA TYR A 598 14.66 -23.90 -14.59
C TYR A 598 14.85 -24.06 -16.10
N ILE A 599 13.87 -24.67 -16.77
CA ILE A 599 13.90 -24.85 -18.22
C ILE A 599 13.56 -23.54 -18.94
N THR A 600 14.55 -22.95 -19.60
CA THR A 600 14.39 -21.67 -20.32
C THR A 600 13.59 -21.82 -21.61
N ASN A 601 12.77 -20.82 -21.93
CA ASN A 601 11.92 -20.80 -23.13
C ASN A 601 12.09 -19.52 -23.94
N ASP A 602 12.04 -19.65 -25.26
CA ASP A 602 12.06 -18.51 -26.18
C ASP A 602 10.63 -18.07 -26.45
N THR A 603 10.41 -16.78 -26.68
CA THR A 603 9.10 -16.21 -27.01
C THR A 603 9.28 -15.08 -28.00
N LEU A 604 8.74 -15.27 -29.21
CA LEU A 604 8.70 -14.25 -30.26
C LEU A 604 7.23 -13.91 -30.54
N LEU A 605 6.85 -12.65 -30.50
CA LEU A 605 5.53 -12.17 -30.92
C LEU A 605 5.70 -10.89 -31.73
N ASP A 606 5.06 -10.83 -32.89
CA ASP A 606 5.04 -9.65 -33.75
C ASP A 606 3.68 -9.48 -34.44
N PRO A 607 3.23 -8.24 -34.71
CA PRO A 607 1.90 -8.02 -35.31
C PRO A 607 1.72 -8.53 -36.75
N GLU A 608 2.79 -8.90 -37.46
CA GLU A 608 2.71 -9.21 -38.89
C GLU A 608 2.79 -10.71 -39.19
N ASN A 609 3.61 -11.47 -38.46
CA ASN A 609 3.90 -12.88 -38.77
C ASN A 609 3.46 -13.83 -37.65
N GLN A 610 3.64 -13.46 -36.39
CA GLN A 610 3.32 -14.29 -35.23
C GLN A 610 2.66 -13.44 -34.14
N GLN A 611 1.43 -13.00 -34.39
CA GLN A 611 0.66 -12.19 -33.45
C GLN A 611 0.14 -13.02 -32.28
N ILE A 612 -0.36 -14.22 -32.57
CA ILE A 612 -1.02 -15.11 -31.60
C ILE A 612 -0.29 -16.45 -31.60
N ILE A 613 0.14 -16.89 -30.42
CA ILE A 613 0.62 -18.25 -30.22
C ILE A 613 -0.45 -19.06 -29.51
N ILE A 614 -0.93 -20.14 -30.14
CA ILE A 614 -1.76 -21.15 -29.50
C ILE A 614 -0.85 -22.16 -28.81
N ILE A 615 -0.90 -22.24 -27.48
CA ILE A 615 -0.08 -23.13 -26.67
C ILE A 615 -0.92 -24.32 -26.21
N THR A 616 -0.60 -25.49 -26.73
CA THR A 616 -1.21 -26.77 -26.33
C THR A 616 -0.28 -27.61 -25.47
N GLY A 617 -0.85 -28.55 -24.72
CA GLY A 617 -0.10 -29.49 -23.90
C GLY A 617 -0.85 -29.85 -22.62
N PRO A 618 -0.44 -30.93 -21.94
CA PRO A 618 -1.17 -31.41 -20.76
C PRO A 618 -1.12 -30.42 -19.59
N ASN A 619 -2.02 -30.63 -18.64
CA ASN A 619 -2.00 -29.92 -17.36
C ASN A 619 -0.67 -30.22 -16.65
N MET A 620 -0.13 -29.24 -15.91
CA MET A 620 1.20 -29.28 -15.28
C MET A 620 2.42 -29.26 -16.23
N ALA A 621 2.21 -29.16 -17.55
CA ALA A 621 3.33 -29.04 -18.50
C ALA A 621 4.10 -27.71 -18.38
N GLY A 622 3.55 -26.70 -17.71
CA GLY A 622 4.18 -25.39 -17.53
C GLY A 622 3.60 -24.26 -18.40
N LYS A 623 2.44 -24.45 -19.03
CA LYS A 623 1.76 -23.44 -19.86
C LYS A 623 1.55 -22.11 -19.11
N SER A 624 0.88 -22.15 -17.95
CA SER A 624 0.62 -20.98 -17.12
C SER A 624 1.90 -20.29 -16.62
N ALA A 625 2.95 -21.08 -16.34
CA ALA A 625 4.25 -20.54 -15.94
C ALA A 625 4.90 -19.76 -17.10
N LEU A 626 4.82 -20.26 -18.32
CA LEU A 626 5.33 -19.57 -19.51
C LEU A 626 4.57 -18.25 -19.79
N LEU A 627 3.24 -18.26 -19.67
CA LEU A 627 2.44 -17.04 -19.85
C LEU A 627 2.86 -15.97 -18.83
N ARG A 628 2.85 -16.33 -17.54
CA ARG A 628 3.23 -15.42 -16.45
C ARG A 628 4.67 -14.93 -16.59
N GLN A 629 5.59 -15.81 -16.94
CA GLN A 629 6.99 -15.46 -17.24
C GLN A 629 7.09 -14.31 -18.26
N THR A 630 6.39 -14.42 -19.38
CA THR A 630 6.43 -13.40 -20.45
C THR A 630 5.90 -12.06 -19.94
N GLY A 631 4.78 -12.06 -19.24
CA GLY A 631 4.21 -10.83 -18.64
C GLY A 631 5.15 -10.19 -17.61
N LEU A 632 5.77 -10.99 -16.75
CA LEU A 632 6.72 -10.52 -15.73
C LEU A 632 8.00 -9.94 -16.35
N ILE A 633 8.53 -10.55 -17.41
CA ILE A 633 9.72 -10.03 -18.13
C ILE A 633 9.43 -8.65 -18.73
N VAL A 634 8.28 -8.47 -19.38
CA VAL A 634 7.88 -7.18 -19.95
C VAL A 634 7.71 -6.13 -18.85
N LEU A 635 7.05 -6.49 -17.75
CA LEU A 635 6.86 -5.61 -16.61
C LEU A 635 8.22 -5.19 -16.00
N MET A 636 9.11 -6.14 -15.75
CA MET A 636 10.46 -5.88 -15.22
C MET A 636 11.27 -4.95 -16.13
N ALA A 637 11.16 -5.11 -17.45
CA ALA A 637 11.81 -4.23 -18.41
C ALA A 637 11.28 -2.79 -18.30
N GLN A 638 9.96 -2.59 -18.26
CA GLN A 638 9.34 -1.25 -18.23
C GLN A 638 9.37 -0.56 -16.85
N ILE A 639 9.71 -1.26 -15.77
CA ILE A 639 10.08 -0.61 -14.50
C ILE A 639 11.55 -0.17 -14.47
N GLY A 640 12.35 -0.56 -15.47
CA GLY A 640 13.77 -0.24 -15.58
C GLY A 640 14.70 -1.25 -14.88
N CYS A 641 14.25 -2.49 -14.70
CA CYS A 641 15.05 -3.59 -14.13
C CYS A 641 15.63 -4.47 -15.25
N PHE A 642 16.74 -5.16 -14.96
CA PHE A 642 17.24 -6.23 -15.83
C PHE A 642 16.32 -7.44 -15.75
N VAL A 643 16.27 -8.24 -16.81
CA VAL A 643 15.25 -9.29 -16.96
C VAL A 643 15.83 -10.71 -16.90
N PRO A 644 15.04 -11.69 -16.41
CA PRO A 644 15.45 -13.10 -16.33
C PRO A 644 15.44 -13.78 -17.72
N ALA A 645 16.38 -13.43 -18.58
CA ALA A 645 16.53 -13.99 -19.93
C ALA A 645 18.01 -14.19 -20.29
N LYS A 646 18.29 -14.77 -21.46
CA LYS A 646 19.61 -14.69 -22.11
C LYS A 646 19.72 -13.39 -22.91
N GLU A 647 18.68 -13.06 -23.65
CA GLU A 647 18.54 -11.82 -24.42
C GLU A 647 17.07 -11.43 -24.45
N ALA A 648 16.77 -10.13 -24.47
CA ALA A 648 15.41 -9.63 -24.58
C ALA A 648 15.36 -8.32 -25.38
N SER A 649 14.59 -8.31 -26.46
CA SER A 649 14.22 -7.11 -27.23
C SER A 649 12.73 -6.89 -27.13
N ILE A 650 12.31 -5.77 -26.54
CA ILE A 650 10.94 -5.54 -26.11
C ILE A 650 10.47 -4.19 -26.65
N GLY A 651 9.55 -4.24 -27.60
CA GLY A 651 8.76 -3.08 -28.00
C GLY A 651 7.83 -2.64 -26.86
N LEU A 652 7.67 -1.33 -26.65
CA LEU A 652 6.85 -0.79 -25.57
C LEU A 652 5.42 -1.36 -25.57
N VAL A 653 4.98 -1.79 -24.39
CA VAL A 653 3.65 -2.29 -24.07
C VAL A 653 2.91 -1.27 -23.23
N ASP A 654 1.69 -0.93 -23.63
CA ASP A 654 0.84 0.04 -22.95
C ASP A 654 -0.17 -0.62 -21.99
N LYS A 655 -0.50 -1.91 -22.21
CA LYS A 655 -1.46 -2.69 -21.42
C LYS A 655 -1.01 -4.16 -21.34
N ILE A 656 -1.00 -4.74 -20.14
CA ILE A 656 -0.89 -6.19 -19.97
C ILE A 656 -2.24 -6.69 -19.46
N PHE A 657 -2.78 -7.67 -20.15
CA PHE A 657 -3.99 -8.38 -19.76
C PHE A 657 -3.67 -9.80 -19.42
N THR A 658 -4.26 -10.30 -18.33
CA THR A 658 -4.11 -11.70 -17.98
C THR A 658 -5.43 -12.31 -17.56
N ARG A 659 -5.65 -13.51 -18.07
CA ARG A 659 -6.67 -14.44 -17.63
C ARG A 659 -5.95 -15.74 -17.32
N VAL A 660 -5.59 -15.96 -16.06
CA VAL A 660 -4.92 -17.18 -15.61
C VAL A 660 -5.80 -17.81 -14.55
N GLY A 661 -6.57 -18.85 -14.91
CA GLY A 661 -7.37 -19.73 -14.03
C GLY A 661 -8.15 -19.08 -12.88
N ALA A 662 -9.49 -19.21 -12.84
CA ALA A 662 -10.25 -18.72 -11.70
C ALA A 662 -9.99 -19.57 -10.42
N SER A 663 -9.70 -18.90 -9.31
CA SER A 663 -10.03 -19.41 -7.97
C SER A 663 -11.48 -19.05 -7.66
N ASP A 664 -12.26 -19.98 -7.14
CA ASP A 664 -13.67 -19.77 -6.80
C ASP A 664 -13.88 -18.50 -5.97
N ASN A 665 -14.89 -17.72 -6.31
CA ASN A 665 -15.35 -16.61 -5.48
C ASN A 665 -16.80 -16.85 -5.07
N LEU A 666 -17.02 -17.91 -4.27
CA LEU A 666 -18.36 -18.27 -3.77
C LEU A 666 -19.06 -17.10 -3.04
N SER A 667 -18.27 -16.19 -2.46
CA SER A 667 -18.75 -15.05 -1.68
C SER A 667 -19.46 -13.95 -2.50
N SER A 668 -19.19 -13.81 -3.81
CA SER A 668 -19.83 -12.77 -4.63
C SER A 668 -21.09 -13.25 -5.35
N GLY A 669 -21.45 -14.54 -5.25
CA GLY A 669 -22.64 -15.09 -5.90
C GLY A 669 -22.57 -15.18 -7.44
N GLU A 670 -21.42 -14.85 -8.03
CA GLU A 670 -21.20 -14.96 -9.48
C GLU A 670 -20.67 -16.35 -9.87
N SER A 671 -21.15 -16.90 -10.98
CA SER A 671 -20.62 -18.18 -11.49
C SER A 671 -19.18 -17.99 -12.00
N THR A 672 -18.35 -19.03 -11.84
CA THR A 672 -16.95 -19.02 -12.30
C THR A 672 -16.83 -18.68 -13.80
N PHE A 673 -17.80 -19.14 -14.59
CA PHE A 673 -17.89 -18.82 -16.01
C PHE A 673 -18.28 -17.36 -16.27
N MET A 674 -19.19 -16.76 -15.50
CA MET A 674 -19.55 -15.34 -15.66
C MET A 674 -18.37 -14.42 -15.32
N VAL A 675 -17.65 -14.72 -14.23
CA VAL A 675 -16.42 -13.98 -13.88
C VAL A 675 -15.41 -14.07 -15.02
N GLU A 676 -15.23 -15.25 -15.59
CA GLU A 676 -14.35 -15.45 -16.75
C GLU A 676 -14.78 -14.65 -17.98
N MET A 677 -16.09 -14.58 -18.27
CA MET A 677 -16.62 -13.79 -19.39
C MET A 677 -16.48 -12.28 -19.14
N ASN A 678 -16.68 -11.82 -17.89
CA ASN A 678 -16.45 -10.42 -17.53
C ASN A 678 -14.97 -10.03 -17.63
N GLU A 679 -14.06 -10.89 -17.16
CA GLU A 679 -12.61 -10.72 -17.34
C GLU A 679 -12.28 -10.62 -18.84
N THR A 680 -12.78 -11.55 -19.65
CA THR A 680 -12.55 -11.56 -21.11
C THR A 680 -13.14 -10.34 -21.81
N ALA A 681 -14.35 -9.92 -21.45
CA ALA A 681 -14.99 -8.73 -22.00
C ALA A 681 -14.20 -7.45 -21.68
N SER A 682 -13.65 -7.34 -20.47
CA SER A 682 -12.75 -6.25 -20.09
C SER A 682 -11.53 -6.18 -21.02
N ILE A 683 -10.93 -7.33 -21.35
CA ILE A 683 -9.81 -7.41 -22.30
C ILE A 683 -10.25 -6.92 -23.69
N MET A 684 -11.33 -7.49 -24.23
CA MET A 684 -11.78 -7.21 -25.60
C MET A 684 -12.18 -5.75 -25.80
N ASN A 685 -12.81 -5.12 -24.80
CA ASN A 685 -13.27 -3.73 -24.90
C ASN A 685 -12.15 -2.68 -24.75
N ASN A 686 -10.95 -3.09 -24.31
CA ASN A 686 -9.85 -2.18 -23.98
C ASN A 686 -8.56 -2.46 -24.77
N LEU A 687 -8.66 -3.14 -25.90
CA LEU A 687 -7.51 -3.50 -26.73
C LEU A 687 -6.76 -2.28 -27.30
N SER A 688 -5.47 -2.49 -27.58
CA SER A 688 -4.63 -1.56 -28.33
C SER A 688 -3.61 -2.36 -29.15
N ASP A 689 -2.94 -1.69 -30.08
CA ASP A 689 -1.83 -2.24 -30.86
C ASP A 689 -0.58 -2.61 -30.05
N ARG A 690 -0.46 -2.07 -28.84
CA ARG A 690 0.69 -2.31 -27.96
C ARG A 690 0.36 -3.28 -26.82
N SER A 691 -0.89 -3.71 -26.69
CA SER A 691 -1.32 -4.67 -25.67
C SER A 691 -0.58 -6.01 -25.76
N LEU A 692 -0.29 -6.57 -24.60
CA LEU A 692 0.11 -7.96 -24.40
C LEU A 692 -1.03 -8.70 -23.68
N ILE A 693 -1.50 -9.81 -24.27
CA ILE A 693 -2.62 -10.59 -23.75
C ILE A 693 -2.14 -12.00 -23.40
N LEU A 694 -2.42 -12.43 -22.17
CA LEU A 694 -2.12 -13.75 -21.65
C LEU A 694 -3.42 -14.47 -21.31
N LEU A 695 -3.88 -15.38 -22.18
CA LEU A 695 -5.13 -16.14 -22.00
C LEU A 695 -4.81 -17.59 -21.66
N ASP A 696 -5.25 -18.07 -20.51
CA ASP A 696 -5.05 -19.44 -20.04
C ASP A 696 -6.38 -20.15 -19.86
N GLU A 697 -6.61 -21.16 -20.69
CA GLU A 697 -7.67 -22.15 -20.54
C GLU A 697 -9.11 -21.57 -20.49
N ILE A 698 -9.38 -20.57 -21.34
CA ILE A 698 -10.72 -20.00 -21.55
C ILE A 698 -11.68 -21.06 -22.09
N GLY A 699 -12.95 -20.99 -21.66
CA GLY A 699 -14.07 -21.84 -22.07
C GLY A 699 -14.33 -23.02 -21.13
N ARG A 700 -13.55 -23.19 -20.06
CA ARG A 700 -13.61 -24.39 -19.20
C ARG A 700 -14.86 -24.53 -18.35
N GLY A 701 -15.50 -23.42 -17.99
CA GLY A 701 -16.65 -23.41 -17.07
C GLY A 701 -17.99 -23.81 -17.70
N THR A 702 -18.02 -24.21 -18.98
CA THR A 702 -19.25 -24.48 -19.74
C THR A 702 -19.15 -25.77 -20.57
N SER A 703 -20.17 -26.05 -21.39
CA SER A 703 -20.18 -27.19 -22.30
C SER A 703 -18.96 -27.16 -23.24
N THR A 704 -18.40 -28.33 -23.57
CA THR A 704 -17.17 -28.43 -24.38
C THR A 704 -17.28 -27.67 -25.70
N TYR A 705 -18.41 -27.77 -26.39
CA TYR A 705 -18.60 -27.11 -27.69
C TYR A 705 -18.81 -25.61 -27.56
N ASP A 706 -19.51 -25.13 -26.52
CA ASP A 706 -19.64 -23.69 -26.27
C ASP A 706 -18.27 -23.09 -25.92
N GLY A 707 -17.50 -23.76 -25.06
CA GLY A 707 -16.16 -23.36 -24.66
C GLY A 707 -15.19 -23.28 -25.84
N ILE A 708 -15.17 -24.30 -26.71
CA ILE A 708 -14.38 -24.28 -27.96
C ILE A 708 -14.82 -23.13 -28.86
N SER A 709 -16.12 -22.94 -29.05
CA SER A 709 -16.67 -21.92 -29.97
C SER A 709 -16.31 -20.50 -29.50
N ILE A 710 -16.41 -20.23 -28.20
CA ILE A 710 -16.03 -18.94 -27.61
C ILE A 710 -14.52 -18.71 -27.74
N ALA A 711 -13.70 -19.69 -27.36
CA ALA A 711 -12.24 -19.58 -27.46
C ALA A 711 -11.77 -19.35 -28.91
N TRP A 712 -12.40 -20.05 -29.86
CA TRP A 712 -12.17 -19.86 -31.28
C TRP A 712 -12.55 -18.43 -31.71
N ALA A 713 -13.77 -17.99 -31.41
CA ALA A 713 -14.25 -16.65 -31.77
C ALA A 713 -13.37 -15.53 -31.18
N ILE A 714 -12.84 -15.70 -29.96
CA ILE A 714 -11.90 -14.75 -29.35
C ILE A 714 -10.60 -14.69 -30.16
N ALA A 715 -10.03 -15.83 -30.54
CA ALA A 715 -8.81 -15.87 -31.33
C ALA A 715 -9.00 -15.22 -32.71
N GLU A 716 -10.14 -15.49 -33.37
CA GLU A 716 -10.49 -14.85 -34.64
C GLU A 716 -10.69 -13.34 -34.50
N PHE A 717 -11.40 -12.91 -33.45
CA PHE A 717 -11.64 -11.50 -33.16
C PHE A 717 -10.33 -10.75 -32.94
N LEU A 718 -9.41 -11.29 -32.13
CA LEU A 718 -8.09 -10.71 -31.91
C LEU A 718 -7.24 -10.66 -33.19
N HIS A 719 -7.31 -11.69 -34.03
CA HIS A 719 -6.59 -11.71 -35.30
C HIS A 719 -7.14 -10.67 -36.28
N ASN A 720 -8.46 -10.55 -36.40
CA ASN A 720 -9.13 -9.73 -37.41
C ASN A 720 -9.47 -8.31 -36.92
N HIS A 721 -9.12 -7.96 -35.68
CA HIS A 721 -9.47 -6.66 -35.12
C HIS A 721 -8.92 -5.51 -36.01
N PRO A 722 -9.77 -4.54 -36.41
CA PRO A 722 -9.42 -3.57 -37.46
C PRO A 722 -8.30 -2.61 -37.05
N ALA A 723 -8.21 -2.28 -35.76
CA ALA A 723 -7.34 -1.23 -35.23
C ALA A 723 -6.40 -1.69 -34.10
N ALA A 724 -6.42 -2.96 -33.71
CA ALA A 724 -5.67 -3.45 -32.56
C ALA A 724 -5.08 -4.84 -32.84
N ARG A 725 -3.79 -4.91 -33.18
CA ARG A 725 -3.08 -6.18 -33.39
C ARG A 725 -2.31 -6.58 -32.13
N ALA A 726 -3.05 -6.82 -31.06
CA ALA A 726 -2.49 -7.16 -29.75
C ALA A 726 -1.71 -8.50 -29.80
N LYS A 727 -0.52 -8.50 -29.19
CA LYS A 727 0.33 -9.69 -29.05
C LYS A 727 -0.30 -10.64 -28.04
N THR A 728 -0.50 -11.90 -28.40
CA THR A 728 -1.31 -12.82 -27.59
C THR A 728 -0.64 -14.17 -27.39
N LEU A 729 -0.54 -14.61 -26.12
CA LEU A 729 -0.27 -15.99 -25.75
C LEU A 729 -1.58 -16.64 -25.32
N PHE A 730 -2.05 -17.63 -26.07
CA PHE A 730 -3.31 -18.32 -25.82
C PHE A 730 -3.04 -19.78 -25.47
N ALA A 731 -2.94 -20.08 -24.18
CA ALA A 731 -2.86 -21.45 -23.69
C ALA A 731 -4.25 -22.09 -23.65
N THR A 732 -4.36 -23.29 -24.23
CA THR A 732 -5.63 -24.01 -24.30
C THR A 732 -5.45 -25.52 -24.17
N HIS A 733 -6.55 -26.18 -23.84
CA HIS A 733 -6.70 -27.64 -23.86
C HIS A 733 -7.54 -28.12 -25.04
N TYR A 734 -8.11 -27.19 -25.82
CA TYR A 734 -8.86 -27.48 -27.02
C TYR A 734 -7.89 -27.64 -28.19
N HIS A 735 -7.66 -28.89 -28.59
CA HIS A 735 -6.78 -29.22 -29.71
C HIS A 735 -7.38 -28.76 -31.05
N GLU A 736 -8.70 -28.56 -31.09
CA GLU A 736 -9.45 -28.02 -32.22
C GLU A 736 -8.90 -26.65 -32.65
N LEU A 737 -8.43 -25.80 -31.72
CA LEU A 737 -7.86 -24.49 -32.03
C LEU A 737 -6.56 -24.57 -32.84
N ASN A 738 -5.89 -25.73 -32.93
CA ASN A 738 -4.72 -25.89 -33.78
C ASN A 738 -5.03 -25.64 -35.26
N GLU A 739 -6.27 -25.87 -35.71
CA GLU A 739 -6.70 -25.63 -37.09
C GLU A 739 -6.66 -24.15 -37.48
N LEU A 740 -6.69 -23.22 -36.52
CA LEU A 740 -6.62 -21.77 -36.78
C LEU A 740 -5.34 -21.35 -37.52
N THR A 741 -4.23 -22.06 -37.31
CA THR A 741 -2.97 -21.78 -38.02
C THR A 741 -3.09 -22.02 -39.54
N ASN A 742 -4.04 -22.85 -39.98
CA ASN A 742 -4.26 -23.16 -41.40
C ASN A 742 -5.03 -22.03 -42.13
N SER A 743 -5.91 -21.32 -41.42
CA SER A 743 -6.75 -20.24 -41.99
C SER A 743 -6.23 -18.84 -41.67
N MET A 744 -5.46 -18.67 -40.59
CA MET A 744 -5.02 -17.36 -40.09
C MET A 744 -3.50 -17.29 -40.01
N SER A 745 -2.89 -16.54 -40.93
CA SER A 745 -1.44 -16.52 -41.14
C SER A 745 -0.63 -16.07 -39.92
N ARG A 746 -1.20 -15.17 -39.08
CA ARG A 746 -0.54 -14.64 -37.87
C ARG A 746 -0.72 -15.50 -36.62
N ILE A 747 -1.46 -16.59 -36.72
CA ILE A 747 -1.64 -17.56 -35.63
C ILE A 747 -0.63 -18.70 -35.84
N LYS A 748 0.12 -19.05 -34.78
CA LYS A 748 1.09 -20.15 -34.81
C LYS A 748 0.86 -21.11 -33.65
N ASN A 749 0.93 -22.41 -33.93
CA ASN A 749 0.80 -23.44 -32.91
C ASN A 749 2.13 -23.78 -32.26
N PHE A 750 2.12 -23.88 -30.94
CA PHE A 750 3.23 -24.38 -30.14
C PHE A 750 2.71 -25.39 -29.11
N ASN A 751 3.59 -26.29 -28.68
CA ASN A 751 3.30 -27.21 -27.61
C ASN A 751 4.41 -27.21 -26.56
N VAL A 752 4.03 -27.55 -25.34
CA VAL A 752 4.99 -27.78 -24.26
C VAL A 752 5.32 -29.26 -24.18
N THR A 753 6.57 -29.58 -24.45
CA THR A 753 7.06 -30.96 -24.64
C THR A 753 6.88 -31.85 -23.42
N VAL A 754 6.53 -33.09 -23.72
CA VAL A 754 6.39 -34.18 -22.78
C VAL A 754 7.08 -35.40 -23.36
N LYS A 755 7.83 -36.12 -22.52
CA LYS A 755 8.52 -37.35 -22.91
C LYS A 755 8.01 -38.52 -22.10
N GLU A 756 7.58 -39.57 -22.76
CA GLU A 756 7.26 -40.84 -22.10
C GLU A 756 8.51 -41.71 -22.04
N MET A 757 8.90 -42.13 -20.84
CA MET A 757 9.98 -43.09 -20.61
C MET A 757 9.54 -44.10 -19.56
N ASN A 758 9.67 -45.39 -19.86
CA ASN A 758 9.39 -46.49 -18.91
C ASN A 758 8.01 -46.37 -18.23
N ASN A 759 6.95 -46.09 -19.00
CA ASN A 759 5.59 -45.91 -18.48
C ASN A 759 5.41 -44.72 -17.50
N LYS A 760 6.39 -43.81 -17.43
CA LYS A 760 6.35 -42.54 -16.70
C LYS A 760 6.36 -41.37 -17.68
N VAL A 761 5.55 -40.36 -17.39
CA VAL A 761 5.49 -39.12 -18.17
C VAL A 761 6.43 -38.10 -17.51
N ILE A 762 7.41 -37.61 -18.26
CA ILE A 762 8.35 -36.58 -17.83
C ILE A 762 7.98 -35.29 -18.55
N PHE A 763 7.63 -34.25 -17.80
CA PHE A 763 7.36 -32.92 -18.33
C PHE A 763 8.69 -32.22 -18.58
N LEU A 764 9.07 -32.07 -19.86
CA LEU A 764 10.31 -31.39 -20.24
C LEU A 764 10.20 -29.87 -20.14
N ARG A 765 8.96 -29.33 -20.08
CA ARG A 765 8.67 -27.88 -19.89
C ARG A 765 9.29 -26.97 -20.95
N LYS A 766 9.68 -27.52 -22.10
CA LYS A 766 10.24 -26.79 -23.25
C LYS A 766 9.16 -26.52 -24.29
N LEU A 767 9.00 -25.26 -24.69
CA LEU A 767 8.12 -24.81 -25.75
C LEU A 767 8.75 -25.11 -27.12
N ILE A 768 8.01 -25.81 -27.98
CA ILE A 768 8.42 -26.12 -29.35
C ILE A 768 7.29 -25.81 -30.34
N PRO A 769 7.60 -25.51 -31.62
CA PRO A 769 6.58 -25.34 -32.66
C PRO A 769 5.77 -26.63 -32.88
N GLY A 770 4.49 -26.46 -33.24
CA GLY A 770 3.54 -27.54 -33.54
C GLY A 770 2.47 -27.73 -32.46
N GLY A 771 1.29 -28.24 -32.84
CA GLY A 771 0.23 -28.61 -31.90
C GLY A 771 0.40 -30.01 -31.33
N SER A 772 -0.12 -30.25 -30.12
CA SER A 772 -0.27 -31.62 -29.58
C SER A 772 -1.56 -32.24 -30.12
N GLU A 773 -1.55 -33.50 -30.56
CA GLU A 773 -2.75 -34.23 -31.01
C GLU A 773 -3.39 -35.11 -29.91
N HIS A 774 -2.67 -35.39 -28.82
CA HIS A 774 -3.12 -36.29 -27.77
C HIS A 774 -3.24 -35.60 -26.40
N SER A 775 -4.26 -36.02 -25.63
CA SER A 775 -4.47 -35.60 -24.25
C SER A 775 -3.86 -36.63 -23.29
N PHE A 776 -2.96 -36.18 -22.40
CA PHE A 776 -2.32 -37.04 -21.41
C PHE A 776 -3.11 -37.14 -20.09
N GLY A 777 -4.37 -36.72 -20.06
CA GLY A 777 -5.18 -36.67 -18.82
C GLY A 777 -5.27 -38.02 -18.08
N ILE A 778 -5.45 -39.11 -18.83
CA ILE A 778 -5.50 -40.47 -18.26
C ILE A 778 -4.15 -40.89 -17.67
N HIS A 779 -3.04 -40.45 -18.29
CA HIS A 779 -1.69 -40.72 -17.78
C HIS A 779 -1.39 -39.92 -16.50
N VAL A 780 -1.86 -38.67 -16.43
CA VAL A 780 -1.77 -37.85 -15.20
C VAL A 780 -2.60 -38.48 -14.07
N ALA A 781 -3.80 -38.99 -14.37
CA ALA A 781 -4.61 -39.73 -13.40
C ALA A 781 -3.89 -40.98 -12.87
N LYS A 782 -3.15 -41.70 -13.73
CA LYS A 782 -2.30 -42.83 -13.32
C LYS A 782 -1.16 -42.38 -12.40
N LEU A 783 -0.51 -41.24 -12.67
CA LEU A 783 0.54 -40.66 -11.82
C LEU A 783 0.00 -40.22 -10.45
N ALA A 784 -1.24 -39.72 -10.40
CA ALA A 784 -1.93 -39.37 -9.16
C ALA A 784 -2.33 -40.59 -8.31
N GLY A 785 -2.08 -41.82 -8.78
CA GLY A 785 -2.35 -43.06 -8.05
C GLY A 785 -3.76 -43.64 -8.26
N MET A 786 -4.46 -43.24 -9.33
CA MET A 786 -5.80 -43.77 -9.61
C MET A 786 -5.81 -45.29 -9.86
N PRO A 787 -6.84 -46.03 -9.42
CA PRO A 787 -6.88 -47.48 -9.54
C PRO A 787 -6.68 -48.00 -10.97
N PRO A 788 -5.83 -49.02 -11.21
CA PRO A 788 -5.54 -49.54 -12.56
C PRO A 788 -6.79 -49.98 -13.33
N LYS A 789 -7.80 -50.54 -12.64
CA LYS A 789 -9.08 -50.92 -13.26
C LYS A 789 -9.84 -49.72 -13.83
N LEU A 790 -9.80 -48.57 -13.13
CA LEU A 790 -10.43 -47.33 -13.59
C LEU A 790 -9.68 -46.75 -14.78
N ILE A 791 -8.34 -46.74 -14.73
CA ILE A 791 -7.49 -46.30 -15.86
C ILE A 791 -7.71 -47.17 -17.10
N GLY A 792 -7.81 -48.49 -16.93
CA GLY A 792 -8.15 -49.41 -18.02
C GLY A 792 -9.49 -49.05 -18.67
N ARG A 793 -10.53 -48.86 -17.85
CA ARG A 793 -11.86 -48.46 -18.33
C ARG A 793 -11.87 -47.09 -19.02
N ALA A 794 -11.16 -46.11 -18.48
CA ALA A 794 -11.06 -44.77 -19.07
C ALA A 794 -10.42 -44.83 -20.47
N ASN A 795 -9.39 -45.66 -20.66
CA ASN A 795 -8.75 -45.85 -21.97
C ASN A 795 -9.68 -46.53 -22.99
N GLU A 796 -10.50 -47.51 -22.57
CA GLU A 796 -11.52 -48.10 -23.46
C GLU A 796 -12.53 -47.05 -23.93
N ILE A 797 -13.01 -46.22 -23.01
CA ILE A 797 -13.97 -45.14 -23.32
C ILE A 797 -13.33 -44.10 -24.25
N LEU A 798 -12.08 -43.69 -23.98
CA LEU A 798 -11.35 -42.75 -24.81
C LEU A 798 -11.20 -43.26 -26.25
N LYS A 799 -10.78 -44.52 -26.42
CA LYS A 799 -10.68 -45.14 -27.75
C LYS A 799 -12.01 -45.14 -28.51
N ARG A 800 -13.12 -45.36 -27.81
CA ARG A 800 -14.45 -45.30 -28.42
C ARG A 800 -14.82 -43.88 -28.86
N LEU A 801 -14.56 -42.88 -28.01
CA LEU A 801 -14.80 -41.47 -28.33
C LEU A 801 -13.90 -40.96 -29.45
N GLU A 802 -12.64 -41.40 -29.51
CA GLU A 802 -11.72 -41.12 -30.61
C GLU A 802 -12.19 -41.78 -31.91
N GLN A 803 -12.69 -43.02 -31.85
CA GLN A 803 -13.26 -43.72 -33.01
C GLN A 803 -14.53 -43.03 -33.54
N GLU A 804 -15.42 -42.60 -32.64
CA GLU A 804 -16.61 -41.81 -32.97
C GLU A 804 -16.22 -40.42 -33.52
N ARG A 805 -15.10 -39.83 -33.08
CA ARG A 805 -14.52 -38.57 -33.62
C ARG A 805 -13.78 -38.74 -34.94
N THR A 806 -13.17 -39.91 -35.23
CA THR A 806 -12.47 -40.18 -36.50
C THR A 806 -13.39 -40.34 -37.71
N GLY A 807 -14.72 -40.28 -37.54
CA GLY A 807 -15.67 -39.94 -38.61
C GLY A 807 -15.59 -38.46 -39.04
N GLY A 808 -14.36 -37.93 -39.14
CA GLY A 808 -14.02 -36.50 -39.24
C GLY A 808 -14.45 -35.78 -40.52
N GLU A 809 -15.21 -36.42 -41.41
CA GLU A 809 -15.84 -35.74 -42.54
C GLU A 809 -16.95 -34.80 -42.07
N GLN A 810 -17.74 -35.16 -41.04
CA GLN A 810 -18.87 -34.32 -40.63
C GLN A 810 -18.45 -33.01 -39.96
N ILE A 811 -17.39 -33.00 -39.13
CA ILE A 811 -16.91 -31.79 -38.45
C ILE A 811 -16.12 -30.88 -39.42
N LYS A 812 -15.31 -31.47 -40.31
CA LYS A 812 -14.60 -30.71 -41.36
C LYS A 812 -15.58 -30.10 -42.37
N ASP A 813 -16.64 -30.82 -42.75
CA ASP A 813 -17.68 -30.30 -43.65
C ASP A 813 -18.64 -29.34 -42.96
N SER A 814 -18.99 -29.54 -41.68
CA SER A 814 -19.83 -28.59 -40.93
C SER A 814 -19.09 -27.30 -40.62
N MET A 815 -17.79 -27.35 -40.30
CA MET A 815 -16.97 -26.13 -40.11
C MET A 815 -16.62 -25.44 -41.43
N ARG A 816 -16.37 -26.18 -42.53
CA ARG A 816 -16.29 -25.57 -43.88
C ARG A 816 -17.62 -24.98 -44.33
N LYS A 817 -18.76 -25.59 -43.96
CA LYS A 817 -20.10 -25.02 -44.19
C LYS A 817 -20.35 -23.79 -43.34
N MET A 818 -19.88 -23.72 -42.08
CA MET A 818 -19.95 -22.51 -41.25
C MET A 818 -19.06 -21.39 -41.78
N GLN A 819 -17.83 -21.67 -42.22
CA GLN A 819 -16.97 -20.68 -42.88
C GLN A 819 -17.58 -20.20 -44.20
N LYS A 820 -18.15 -21.11 -45.01
CA LYS A 820 -18.92 -20.74 -46.20
C LYS A 820 -20.15 -19.93 -45.84
N GLN A 821 -20.91 -20.29 -44.80
CA GLN A 821 -22.09 -19.55 -44.34
C GLN A 821 -21.74 -18.19 -43.75
N ALA A 822 -20.61 -18.01 -43.06
CA ALA A 822 -20.16 -16.72 -42.57
C ALA A 822 -19.73 -15.79 -43.73
N TYR A 823 -19.03 -16.33 -44.74
CA TYR A 823 -18.79 -15.63 -46.00
C TYR A 823 -20.09 -15.38 -46.78
N GLN A 824 -21.05 -16.30 -46.74
CA GLN A 824 -22.35 -16.14 -47.39
C GLN A 824 -23.26 -15.17 -46.63
N LEU A 825 -23.13 -15.04 -45.31
CA LEU A 825 -23.87 -14.09 -44.46
C LEU A 825 -23.31 -12.68 -44.61
N GLN A 826 -22.01 -12.51 -44.87
CA GLN A 826 -21.46 -11.22 -45.36
C GLN A 826 -21.92 -10.90 -46.80
N MET A 827 -22.19 -11.93 -47.61
CA MET A 827 -22.74 -11.79 -48.96
C MET A 827 -24.29 -11.68 -48.96
N PHE A 828 -24.93 -11.93 -47.81
CA PHE A 828 -26.35 -11.73 -47.51
C PHE A 828 -26.53 -10.67 -46.40
N ALA A 829 -25.70 -9.62 -46.41
CA ALA A 829 -26.28 -8.31 -46.17
C ALA A 829 -27.28 -8.11 -47.31
N ILE A 830 -28.53 -8.52 -47.09
CA ILE A 830 -29.63 -8.07 -47.92
C ILE A 830 -29.67 -6.57 -47.66
N ASP A 831 -29.00 -5.80 -48.51
CA ASP A 831 -29.22 -4.38 -48.66
C ASP A 831 -30.69 -4.23 -49.03
N ASP A 832 -31.53 -4.08 -48.01
CA ASP A 832 -32.91 -3.69 -48.19
C ASP A 832 -32.87 -2.36 -48.94
N PRO A 833 -33.33 -2.29 -50.21
CA PRO A 833 -33.21 -1.09 -51.03
C PRO A 833 -33.87 0.14 -50.38
N VAL A 834 -34.81 -0.11 -49.45
CA VAL A 834 -35.47 0.90 -48.64
C VAL A 834 -34.52 1.42 -47.56
N LEU A 835 -33.79 0.55 -46.86
CA LEU A 835 -32.81 0.95 -45.84
C LEU A 835 -31.59 1.66 -46.45
N GLU A 836 -31.12 1.27 -47.63
CA GLU A 836 -30.08 2.01 -48.34
C GLU A 836 -30.55 3.41 -48.74
N LYS A 837 -31.76 3.54 -49.29
CA LYS A 837 -32.33 4.87 -49.60
C LYS A 837 -32.46 5.75 -48.37
N ILE A 838 -32.88 5.20 -47.23
CA ILE A 838 -33.00 5.95 -45.98
C ILE A 838 -31.61 6.34 -45.46
N ARG A 839 -30.63 5.43 -45.50
CA ARG A 839 -29.24 5.72 -45.12
C ARG A 839 -28.65 6.84 -45.96
N ASP A 840 -28.84 6.80 -47.27
CA ASP A 840 -28.32 7.81 -48.19
C ASP A 840 -29.05 9.15 -48.04
N MET A 841 -30.37 9.14 -47.77
CA MET A 841 -31.11 10.36 -47.43
C MET A 841 -30.62 11.01 -46.15
N LEU A 842 -30.31 10.21 -45.12
CA LEU A 842 -29.82 10.71 -43.83
C LEU A 842 -28.37 11.22 -43.92
N ASN A 843 -27.50 10.52 -44.65
CA ASN A 843 -26.10 10.94 -44.83
C ASN A 843 -25.97 12.24 -45.63
N ASN A 844 -26.92 12.53 -46.52
CA ASN A 844 -26.94 13.76 -47.32
C ASN A 844 -27.74 14.90 -46.67
N LEU A 845 -28.24 14.72 -45.44
CA LEU A 845 -29.02 15.73 -44.72
C LEU A 845 -28.12 16.52 -43.74
N ASP A 846 -28.00 17.84 -43.93
CA ASP A 846 -27.36 18.71 -42.94
C ASP A 846 -28.41 19.26 -41.97
N VAL A 847 -28.52 18.61 -40.82
CA VAL A 847 -29.51 18.89 -39.77
C VAL A 847 -29.41 20.32 -39.24
N ASN A 848 -28.24 20.96 -39.33
CA ASN A 848 -28.03 22.32 -38.82
C ASN A 848 -28.59 23.41 -39.77
N THR A 849 -29.01 23.04 -40.96
CA THR A 849 -29.47 23.97 -42.01
C THR A 849 -30.97 23.90 -42.29
N LEU A 850 -31.68 22.93 -41.69
CA LEU A 850 -33.10 22.70 -41.94
C LEU A 850 -34.00 23.59 -41.09
N THR A 851 -35.05 24.14 -41.71
CA THR A 851 -36.13 24.77 -40.97
C THR A 851 -37.01 23.69 -40.30
N PRO A 852 -37.73 24.02 -39.21
CA PRO A 852 -38.56 23.04 -38.49
C PRO A 852 -39.61 22.34 -39.36
N VAL A 853 -40.13 23.03 -40.38
CA VAL A 853 -41.12 22.47 -41.32
C VAL A 853 -40.45 21.48 -42.28
N GLU A 854 -39.25 21.77 -42.78
CA GLU A 854 -38.50 20.87 -43.66
C GLU A 854 -38.05 19.61 -42.93
N ALA A 855 -37.65 19.73 -41.66
CA ALA A 855 -37.32 18.59 -40.82
C ALA A 855 -38.52 17.65 -40.63
N LEU A 856 -39.72 18.20 -40.37
CA LEU A 856 -40.95 17.42 -40.26
C LEU A 856 -41.35 16.77 -41.59
N MET A 857 -41.18 17.46 -42.72
CA MET A 857 -41.44 16.89 -44.04
C MET A 857 -40.48 15.75 -44.39
N LYS A 858 -39.20 15.88 -44.02
CA LYS A 858 -38.21 14.80 -44.21
C LYS A 858 -38.48 13.59 -43.32
N LEU A 859 -38.96 13.81 -42.10
CA LEU A 859 -39.44 12.76 -41.22
C LEU A 859 -40.66 12.03 -41.81
N ASP A 860 -41.65 12.74 -42.37
CA ASP A 860 -42.79 12.12 -43.06
C ASP A 860 -42.35 11.30 -44.28
N GLU A 861 -41.39 11.80 -45.05
CA GLU A 861 -40.83 11.09 -46.22
C GLU A 861 -40.16 9.77 -45.84
N ILE A 862 -39.34 9.77 -44.78
CA ILE A 862 -38.72 8.55 -44.23
C ILE A 862 -39.80 7.60 -43.68
N GLN A 863 -40.83 8.13 -43.02
CA GLN A 863 -41.90 7.32 -42.45
C GLN A 863 -42.79 6.66 -43.53
N ARG A 864 -42.96 7.30 -44.70
CA ARG A 864 -43.64 6.70 -45.85
C ARG A 864 -42.81 5.61 -46.52
N LEU A 865 -41.49 5.80 -46.61
CA LEU A 865 -40.58 4.77 -47.12
C LEU A 865 -40.59 3.50 -46.27
N LEU A 866 -40.81 3.61 -44.95
CA LEU A 866 -40.90 2.47 -44.04
C LEU A 866 -42.28 1.80 -43.97
N LYS A 867 -43.33 2.43 -44.50
CA LYS A 867 -44.72 1.92 -44.44
C LYS A 867 -45.17 1.19 -45.71
N ASN A 868 -44.46 1.38 -46.83
CA ASN A 868 -44.62 0.62 -48.07
C ASN A 868 -43.60 -0.51 -48.10
#